data_AF-A0A9D6RUR6-F1
#
_entry.id   AF-A0A9D6RUR6-F1
#
_cell.length_a   1.000
_cell.length_b   1.000
_cell.length_c   1.000
_cell.angle_alpha   90.00
_cell.angle_beta   90.00
_cell.angle_gamma   90.00
#
_symmetry.space_group_name_H-M   'P 1'
#
loop_
_entity.id
_entity.type
_entity.pdbx_description
1 polymer ?
#
loop_
_entity_poly.entity_id
_entity_poly.type
_entity_poly.pdbx_seq_one_letter_code
_entity_poly.pdbx_strand_id
1 'polypeptide(L)'
;MDWKHRAQVAFHLTRSFNGKSPEPLARLGLRPALFARYRDLTRLRYDYPVCLMEGGGVRSLSGLMNDVLRELAPEGSSADRLRANVLQLETEIRTRMTRQAPTRLSVLWSSCAAQLGPDAAEDLRAARKTLEGDGEVVDCQSDLPSRWVVHLWRDAVKAQSRVRLEALDRLILDLTNILRAHVLHTAEGCVPERLKASFGRVHHETFDFQAMSTLLRKVSAGRGLSEARRTRISRVVDTLRKHRPLFEAAENQPPFEGCEEALAHLRQQMPAMADFAKALAIGKLEVEGRYVEDEHDGFFQKLDQRALGADDLARFPTTLICLDAGSMDAGDADLLIEILASGLPVKVLVTCHDVLVDSPVGDGSLVLGARSARLASLALGLNEPFVLQSSASNLYALRDRVQAGLEAPGPALFSVFAPDSYLLGAAAMESRAFPAFVFDPAAGPDLASRFDLVNNPQPDRVWPVHSLDYQDADHQRVVEEISFTFADFVAADGRYASHFARVSRHDWDESQVAMSEWLETPPEGPGEKVPYVLMLDDDDVHQRVIVDDAVVRAAARCLKGWATLQELGELGRAVAAPPAVEAPIAQTPAEAPGPEAPAAQPAAEATPAAPPPAVERDPDEPYIETPRCSSCDECITLNNRMFSYNENKQAYIKDLSAGTYRQLVEAAESCQVAIIHPGKPKNPDEPDIEELLARAEPFA
;
A
#
# COMPACT_ATOMS: atom_id res chain seq x y z
N MET A 1 15.90 32.20 34.92
CA MET A 1 16.15 31.01 34.09
C MET A 1 16.86 29.99 34.97
N ASP A 2 16.14 28.94 35.37
CA ASP A 2 16.68 27.83 36.18
C ASP A 2 17.89 27.20 35.48
N TRP A 3 18.88 26.72 36.23
CA TRP A 3 20.09 26.11 35.67
C TRP A 3 19.75 24.84 34.87
N LYS A 4 18.67 24.14 35.24
CA LYS A 4 18.16 22.95 34.54
C LYS A 4 17.59 23.31 33.17
N HIS A 5 16.75 24.33 33.09
CA HIS A 5 16.26 24.85 31.81
C HIS A 5 17.41 25.26 30.89
N ARG A 6 18.41 25.96 31.43
CA ARG A 6 19.62 26.32 30.66
C ARG A 6 20.38 25.10 30.13
N ALA A 7 20.43 24.00 30.89
CA ALA A 7 21.04 22.76 30.43
C ALA A 7 20.22 22.09 29.31
N GLN A 8 18.88 22.10 29.41
CA GLN A 8 18.00 21.60 28.35
C GLN A 8 18.14 22.42 27.06
N VAL A 9 18.15 23.76 27.17
CA VAL A 9 18.39 24.67 26.03
C VAL A 9 19.78 24.44 25.42
N ALA A 10 20.81 24.29 26.26
CA ALA A 10 22.15 24.00 25.78
C ALA A 10 22.19 22.67 25.01
N PHE A 11 21.53 21.63 25.49
CA PHE A 11 21.40 20.37 24.76
C PHE A 11 20.67 20.55 23.43
N HIS A 12 19.52 21.21 23.43
CA HIS A 12 18.74 21.44 22.21
C HIS A 12 19.58 22.11 21.10
N LEU A 13 20.39 23.11 21.47
CA LEU A 13 21.19 23.87 20.50
C LEU A 13 22.53 23.22 20.13
N THR A 14 23.14 22.46 21.04
CA THR A 14 24.55 22.00 20.89
C THR A 14 24.73 20.48 20.95
N ARG A 15 23.67 19.73 21.23
CA ARG A 15 23.69 18.28 21.46
C ARG A 15 24.62 17.86 22.62
N SER A 16 24.95 18.78 23.53
CA SER A 16 25.85 18.55 24.66
C SER A 16 25.21 18.91 25.99
N PHE A 17 25.41 18.06 27.01
CA PHE A 17 25.08 18.36 28.40
C PHE A 17 26.34 18.80 29.13
N ASN A 18 26.43 20.08 29.50
CA ASN A 18 27.56 20.63 30.28
C ASN A 18 28.96 20.25 29.72
N GLY A 19 29.10 20.20 28.38
CA GLY A 19 30.36 19.82 27.72
C GLY A 19 30.64 18.32 27.68
N LYS A 20 29.70 17.46 28.09
CA LYS A 20 29.74 16.00 27.94
C LYS A 20 28.69 15.56 26.93
N SER A 21 28.98 14.50 26.17
CA SER A 21 27.96 13.85 25.36
C SER A 21 26.86 13.28 26.28
N PRO A 22 25.58 13.43 25.94
CA PRO A 22 24.48 12.86 26.72
C PRO A 22 24.63 11.34 26.85
N GLU A 23 24.09 10.75 27.92
CA GLU A 23 23.95 9.30 27.98
C GLU A 23 23.06 8.84 26.81
N PRO A 24 23.52 7.89 25.96
CA PRO A 24 22.75 7.46 24.81
C PRO A 24 21.41 6.83 25.22
N LEU A 25 20.31 7.33 24.66
CA LEU A 25 18.97 6.75 24.81
C LEU A 25 18.85 5.28 24.39
N ALA A 26 19.80 4.79 23.59
CA ALA A 26 19.90 3.38 23.21
C ALA A 26 20.00 2.40 24.39
N ARG A 27 20.33 2.88 25.61
CA ARG A 27 20.34 2.06 26.84
C ARG A 27 19.04 2.08 27.64
N LEU A 28 18.06 2.91 27.27
CA LEU A 28 16.88 3.18 28.10
C LEU A 28 15.61 2.43 27.67
N GLY A 29 15.66 1.62 26.60
CA GLY A 29 14.50 0.85 26.14
C GLY A 29 13.29 1.71 25.74
N LEU A 30 13.51 3.02 25.50
CA LEU A 30 12.41 3.95 25.24
C LEU A 30 11.84 3.75 23.83
N ARG A 31 10.52 3.92 23.72
CA ARG A 31 9.77 3.87 22.48
C ARG A 31 8.74 5.01 22.42
N PRO A 32 8.35 5.48 21.22
CA PRO A 32 7.28 6.49 21.11
C PRO A 32 6.02 6.05 21.86
N ALA A 33 5.35 6.97 22.54
CA ALA A 33 4.20 6.63 23.36
C ALA A 33 3.06 5.96 22.57
N LEU A 34 2.86 6.38 21.32
CA LEU A 34 1.87 5.77 20.43
C LEU A 34 2.21 4.32 20.02
N PHE A 35 3.43 3.84 20.28
CA PHE A 35 3.81 2.43 20.08
C PHE A 35 3.38 1.51 21.24
N ALA A 36 2.80 2.03 22.33
CA ALA A 36 2.42 1.25 23.50
C ALA A 36 1.65 -0.03 23.13
N ARG A 37 0.63 0.12 22.29
CA ARG A 37 -0.29 -0.94 21.82
C ARG A 37 0.37 -1.96 20.87
N TYR A 38 1.57 -1.65 20.38
CA TYR A 38 2.26 -2.43 19.34
C TYR A 38 3.56 -3.07 19.83
N ARG A 39 3.73 -3.25 21.16
CA ARG A 39 4.96 -3.86 21.74
C ARG A 39 5.30 -5.22 21.14
N ASP A 40 4.27 -6.02 20.90
CA ASP A 40 4.38 -7.38 20.40
C ASP A 40 3.42 -7.56 19.23
N LEU A 41 3.94 -7.37 18.01
CA LEU A 41 3.16 -7.53 16.78
C LEU A 41 2.67 -8.97 16.59
N THR A 42 3.31 -9.97 17.19
CA THR A 42 2.90 -11.39 17.01
C THR A 42 1.54 -11.69 17.62
N ARG A 43 1.09 -10.85 18.56
CA ARG A 43 -0.25 -10.91 19.18
C ARG A 43 -1.32 -10.21 18.34
N LEU A 44 -0.90 -9.40 17.37
CA LEU A 44 -1.80 -8.65 16.52
C LEU A 44 -2.04 -9.41 15.22
N ARG A 45 -3.26 -9.30 14.72
CA ARG A 45 -3.65 -9.83 13.43
C ARG A 45 -3.68 -8.71 12.42
N TYR A 46 -2.68 -8.67 11.54
CA TYR A 46 -2.49 -7.64 10.52
C TYR A 46 -1.94 -8.28 9.23
N ASP A 47 -1.65 -7.47 8.21
CA ASP A 47 -1.40 -7.94 6.84
C ASP A 47 -0.15 -8.81 6.65
N TYR A 48 0.85 -8.71 7.53
CA TYR A 48 2.09 -9.50 7.43
C TYR A 48 2.11 -10.64 8.45
N PRO A 49 2.73 -11.79 8.13
CA PRO A 49 3.48 -12.07 6.91
C PRO A 49 2.54 -12.26 5.70
N VAL A 50 3.09 -12.04 4.51
CA VAL A 50 2.41 -12.26 3.24
C VAL A 50 2.89 -13.56 2.60
N CYS A 51 2.09 -14.12 1.70
CA CYS A 51 2.41 -15.28 0.89
C CYS A 51 2.49 -14.87 -0.59
N LEU A 52 3.66 -15.09 -1.18
CA LEU A 52 3.92 -14.96 -2.62
C LEU A 52 3.44 -16.25 -3.30
N MET A 53 2.26 -16.22 -3.90
CA MET A 53 1.54 -17.42 -4.35
C MET A 53 2.14 -17.99 -5.64
N GLU A 54 2.31 -19.32 -5.71
CA GLU A 54 2.63 -20.01 -6.95
C GLU A 54 1.44 -19.92 -7.92
N GLY A 55 1.67 -19.39 -9.12
CA GLY A 55 0.59 -19.11 -10.09
C GLY A 55 0.14 -17.66 -10.11
N GLY A 56 0.65 -16.85 -9.17
CA GLY A 56 0.73 -15.40 -9.28
C GLY A 56 0.01 -14.63 -8.18
N GLY A 57 0.51 -13.42 -7.92
CA GLY A 57 -0.07 -12.49 -6.95
C GLY A 57 0.41 -12.72 -5.51
N VAL A 58 -0.09 -11.87 -4.60
CA VAL A 58 0.32 -11.82 -3.19
C VAL A 58 -0.89 -11.76 -2.28
N ARG A 59 -0.87 -12.56 -1.20
CA ARG A 59 -1.97 -12.64 -0.22
C ARG A 59 -1.46 -12.52 1.21
N SER A 60 -2.17 -11.82 2.08
CA SER A 60 -1.83 -11.81 3.51
C SER A 60 -2.14 -13.16 4.13
N LEU A 61 -1.35 -13.55 5.14
CA LEU A 61 -1.62 -14.78 5.89
C LEU A 61 -3.02 -14.73 6.53
N SER A 62 -3.41 -13.59 7.10
CA SER A 62 -4.76 -13.41 7.65
C SER A 62 -5.84 -13.55 6.58
N GLY A 63 -5.62 -13.04 5.37
CA GLY A 63 -6.53 -13.22 4.25
C GLY A 63 -6.73 -14.70 3.90
N LEU A 64 -5.64 -15.46 3.80
CA LEU A 64 -5.69 -16.90 3.56
C LEU A 64 -6.41 -17.65 4.67
N MET A 65 -6.11 -17.34 5.95
CA MET A 65 -6.78 -17.98 7.08
C MET A 65 -8.28 -17.64 7.13
N ASN A 66 -8.65 -16.40 6.81
CA ASN A 66 -10.06 -15.99 6.74
C ASN A 66 -10.84 -16.77 5.69
N ASP A 67 -10.24 -17.03 4.54
CA ASP A 67 -10.90 -17.78 3.47
C ASP A 67 -11.09 -19.26 3.88
N VAL A 68 -10.06 -19.87 4.48
CA VAL A 68 -10.16 -21.21 5.07
C VAL A 68 -11.28 -21.29 6.10
N LEU A 69 -11.36 -20.32 7.02
CA LEU A 69 -12.39 -20.27 8.06
C LEU A 69 -13.80 -20.07 7.47
N ARG A 70 -13.92 -19.36 6.34
CA ARG A 70 -15.18 -19.11 5.63
C ARG A 70 -15.66 -20.37 4.91
N GLU A 71 -14.77 -21.06 4.21
CA GLU A 71 -15.10 -22.28 3.45
C GLU A 71 -15.41 -23.48 4.34
N LEU A 72 -14.72 -23.58 5.48
CA LEU A 72 -14.91 -24.73 6.36
C LEU A 72 -16.25 -24.70 7.09
N ALA A 73 -16.95 -23.57 7.18
CA ALA A 73 -18.04 -23.28 8.11
C ALA A 73 -19.10 -24.40 8.27
N PRO A 74 -19.03 -25.22 9.33
CA PRO A 74 -20.15 -26.02 9.83
C PRO A 74 -20.73 -25.37 11.10
N GLU A 75 -21.98 -25.67 11.43
CA GLU A 75 -22.59 -25.28 12.72
C GLU A 75 -22.29 -26.37 13.78
N GLY A 76 -21.85 -25.98 14.98
CA GLY A 76 -21.63 -26.88 16.13
C GLY A 76 -20.25 -26.81 16.79
N SER A 77 -20.06 -27.54 17.91
CA SER A 77 -18.86 -27.49 18.76
C SER A 77 -17.54 -27.92 18.08
N SER A 78 -17.62 -28.81 17.08
CA SER A 78 -16.46 -29.20 16.26
C SER A 78 -15.92 -28.04 15.41
N ALA A 79 -16.80 -27.11 15.01
CA ALA A 79 -16.43 -25.94 14.23
C ALA A 79 -15.61 -24.95 15.06
N ASP A 80 -16.00 -24.71 16.31
CA ASP A 80 -15.29 -23.78 17.19
C ASP A 80 -13.89 -24.28 17.54
N ARG A 81 -13.73 -25.60 17.73
CA ARG A 81 -12.41 -26.23 17.88
C ARG A 81 -11.53 -26.00 16.65
N LEU A 82 -12.06 -26.25 15.46
CA LEU A 82 -11.33 -26.06 14.20
C LEU A 82 -10.93 -24.59 14.00
N ARG A 83 -11.82 -23.65 14.28
CA ARG A 83 -11.53 -22.21 14.23
C ARG A 83 -10.40 -21.83 15.19
N ALA A 84 -10.47 -22.30 16.44
CA ALA A 84 -9.42 -22.06 17.43
C ALA A 84 -8.06 -22.62 16.96
N ASN A 85 -8.04 -23.85 16.44
CA ASN A 85 -6.83 -24.47 15.92
C ASN A 85 -6.23 -23.68 14.74
N VAL A 86 -7.06 -23.18 13.81
CA VAL A 86 -6.59 -22.37 12.67
C VAL A 86 -6.02 -21.02 13.11
N LEU A 87 -6.68 -20.34 14.05
CA LEU A 87 -6.18 -19.07 14.59
C LEU A 87 -4.89 -19.26 15.40
N GLN A 88 -4.80 -20.34 16.17
CA GLN A 88 -3.58 -20.69 16.90
C GLN A 88 -2.42 -21.04 15.95
N LEU A 89 -2.71 -21.74 14.85
CA LEU A 89 -1.75 -21.98 13.77
C LEU A 89 -1.26 -20.65 13.16
N GLU A 90 -2.16 -19.69 12.91
CA GLU A 90 -1.80 -18.37 12.40
C GLU A 90 -0.80 -17.66 13.32
N THR A 91 -1.05 -17.67 14.64
CA THR A 91 -0.16 -17.07 15.64
C THR A 91 1.20 -17.77 15.69
N GLU A 92 1.25 -19.10 15.60
CA GLU A 92 2.51 -19.85 15.60
C GLU A 92 3.33 -19.55 14.33
N ILE A 93 2.68 -19.50 13.16
CA ILE A 93 3.35 -19.14 11.90
C ILE A 93 3.93 -17.72 11.99
N ARG A 94 3.15 -16.74 12.49
CA ARG A 94 3.61 -15.36 12.71
C ARG A 94 4.84 -15.32 13.61
N THR A 95 4.77 -15.99 14.76
CA THR A 95 5.85 -16.03 15.74
C THR A 95 7.13 -16.65 15.13
N ARG A 96 6.98 -17.74 14.36
CA ARG A 96 8.12 -18.40 13.70
C ARG A 96 8.75 -17.51 12.62
N MET A 97 7.94 -16.82 11.83
CA MET A 97 8.42 -15.94 10.75
C MET A 97 9.23 -14.74 11.25
N THR A 98 9.01 -14.26 12.49
CA THR A 98 9.86 -13.20 13.06
C THR A 98 11.33 -13.63 13.26
N ARG A 99 11.63 -14.93 13.29
CA ARG A 99 12.96 -15.49 13.61
C ARG A 99 13.57 -16.32 12.49
N GLN A 100 12.78 -16.70 11.49
CA GLN A 100 13.17 -17.65 10.46
C GLN A 100 13.15 -16.99 9.10
N ALA A 101 14.07 -17.41 8.22
CA ALA A 101 14.07 -16.99 6.83
C ALA A 101 12.77 -17.41 6.10
N PRO A 102 12.41 -16.69 5.02
CA PRO A 102 11.28 -17.04 4.16
C PRO A 102 11.23 -18.52 3.81
N THR A 103 10.05 -19.11 3.94
CA THR A 103 9.82 -20.55 3.77
C THR A 103 8.44 -20.79 3.15
N ARG A 104 8.25 -21.93 2.47
CA ARG A 104 6.94 -22.30 1.90
C ARG A 104 5.85 -22.45 2.95
N LEU A 105 4.64 -21.99 2.62
CA LEU A 105 3.46 -22.08 3.47
C LEU A 105 3.15 -23.54 3.85
N SER A 106 3.25 -24.50 2.94
CA SER A 106 3.05 -25.93 3.23
C SER A 106 3.99 -26.49 4.31
N VAL A 107 5.25 -26.06 4.31
CA VAL A 107 6.27 -26.47 5.29
C VAL A 107 5.98 -25.82 6.64
N LEU A 108 5.67 -24.52 6.65
CA LEU A 108 5.28 -23.81 7.88
C LEU A 108 4.00 -24.38 8.48
N TRP A 109 2.99 -24.64 7.66
CA TRP A 109 1.72 -25.22 8.06
C TRP A 109 1.93 -26.57 8.75
N SER A 110 2.64 -27.49 8.10
CA SER A 110 2.86 -28.84 8.63
C SER A 110 3.70 -28.85 9.91
N SER A 111 4.77 -28.05 9.96
CA SER A 111 5.64 -27.95 11.14
C SER A 111 4.95 -27.28 12.34
N CYS A 112 4.20 -26.20 12.13
CA CYS A 112 3.46 -25.53 13.19
C CYS A 112 2.27 -26.38 13.66
N ALA A 113 1.53 -27.01 12.74
CA ALA A 113 0.43 -27.91 13.11
C ALA A 113 0.90 -29.10 13.96
N ALA A 114 2.10 -29.65 13.69
CA ALA A 114 2.67 -30.72 14.50
C ALA A 114 2.99 -30.29 15.95
N GLN A 115 3.30 -29.01 16.17
CA GLN A 115 3.57 -28.47 17.51
C GLN A 115 2.30 -28.28 18.35
N LEU A 116 1.15 -28.09 17.71
CA LEU A 116 -0.15 -27.91 18.38
C LEU A 116 -0.78 -29.21 18.89
N GLY A 117 -0.19 -30.36 18.56
CA GLY A 117 -0.64 -31.69 18.99
C GLY A 117 -1.35 -32.50 17.90
N PRO A 118 -1.53 -33.81 18.10
CA PRO A 118 -1.99 -34.73 17.06
C PRO A 118 -3.44 -34.45 16.60
N ASP A 119 -4.35 -34.12 17.52
CA ASP A 119 -5.75 -33.84 17.21
C ASP A 119 -5.89 -32.54 16.41
N ALA A 120 -5.15 -31.49 16.80
CA ALA A 120 -5.08 -30.24 16.05
C ALA A 120 -4.44 -30.44 14.68
N ALA A 121 -3.42 -31.28 14.57
CA ALA A 121 -2.76 -31.58 13.29
C ALA A 121 -3.71 -32.27 12.29
N GLU A 122 -4.63 -33.11 12.74
CA GLU A 122 -5.65 -33.72 11.86
C GLU A 122 -6.65 -32.68 11.34
N ASP A 123 -7.20 -31.87 12.25
CA ASP A 123 -8.10 -30.76 11.93
C ASP A 123 -7.44 -29.79 10.92
N LEU A 124 -6.17 -29.44 11.14
CA LEU A 124 -5.42 -28.52 10.29
C LEU A 124 -5.00 -29.15 8.96
N ARG A 125 -4.84 -30.47 8.86
CA ARG A 125 -4.65 -31.15 7.56
C ARG A 125 -5.92 -31.09 6.72
N ALA A 126 -7.09 -31.18 7.33
CA ALA A 126 -8.36 -30.99 6.62
C ALA A 126 -8.48 -29.53 6.13
N ALA A 127 -8.18 -28.56 6.99
CA ALA A 127 -8.17 -27.15 6.62
C ALA A 127 -7.15 -26.80 5.52
N ARG A 128 -5.96 -27.42 5.48
CA ARG A 128 -4.98 -27.17 4.41
C ARG A 128 -5.48 -27.53 3.02
N LYS A 129 -6.39 -28.51 2.92
CA LYS A 129 -6.94 -28.98 1.62
C LYS A 129 -7.90 -27.97 0.98
N THR A 130 -8.48 -27.07 1.76
CA THR A 130 -9.37 -26.03 1.23
C THR A 130 -8.56 -24.88 0.63
N LEU A 131 -7.35 -24.64 1.15
CA LEU A 131 -6.46 -23.59 0.68
C LEU A 131 -5.85 -23.96 -0.69
N GLU A 132 -6.29 -23.28 -1.74
CA GLU A 132 -5.75 -23.43 -3.09
C GLU A 132 -4.37 -22.77 -3.24
N GLY A 133 -3.41 -23.51 -3.77
CA GLY A 133 -2.06 -23.03 -4.00
C GLY A 133 -1.10 -23.18 -2.81
N ASP A 134 0.17 -22.93 -3.07
CA ASP A 134 1.25 -22.83 -2.09
C ASP A 134 2.14 -21.65 -2.48
N GLY A 135 2.97 -21.16 -1.58
CA GLY A 135 3.79 -19.98 -1.85
C GLY A 135 4.85 -19.74 -0.80
N GLU A 136 5.79 -18.86 -1.10
CA GLU A 136 6.81 -18.42 -0.13
C GLU A 136 6.17 -17.43 0.85
N VAL A 137 6.29 -17.68 2.15
CA VAL A 137 5.82 -16.78 3.21
C VAL A 137 6.97 -15.85 3.58
N VAL A 138 6.72 -14.55 3.51
CA VAL A 138 7.70 -13.48 3.74
C VAL A 138 7.12 -12.49 4.74
N ASP A 139 7.89 -12.17 5.79
CA ASP A 139 7.52 -11.16 6.77
C ASP A 139 8.00 -9.76 6.35
N CYS A 140 7.59 -8.71 7.05
CA CYS A 140 7.99 -7.33 6.77
C CYS A 140 9.44 -7.04 7.24
N GLN A 141 10.40 -7.64 6.54
CA GLN A 141 11.85 -7.49 6.73
C GLN A 141 12.49 -6.71 5.57
N SER A 142 13.78 -6.37 5.69
CA SER A 142 14.53 -5.61 4.66
C SER A 142 14.54 -6.25 3.27
N ASP A 143 14.44 -7.57 3.16
CA ASP A 143 14.43 -8.30 1.88
C ASP A 143 13.03 -8.45 1.26
N LEU A 144 11.97 -8.03 1.95
CA LEU A 144 10.59 -8.09 1.47
C LEU A 144 10.42 -7.40 0.11
N PRO A 145 10.87 -6.15 -0.11
CA PRO A 145 10.57 -5.43 -1.36
C PRO A 145 11.17 -6.12 -2.58
N SER A 146 12.42 -6.60 -2.49
CA SER A 146 13.10 -7.24 -3.61
C SER A 146 12.42 -8.57 -3.97
N ARG A 147 12.13 -9.42 -2.97
CA ARG A 147 11.39 -10.68 -3.19
C ARG A 147 10.01 -10.44 -3.80
N TRP A 148 9.29 -9.48 -3.25
CA TRP A 148 7.93 -9.13 -3.69
C TRP A 148 7.91 -8.63 -5.13
N VAL A 149 8.73 -7.63 -5.44
CA VAL A 149 8.76 -7.02 -6.77
C VAL A 149 9.28 -8.01 -7.80
N VAL A 150 10.31 -8.80 -7.48
CA VAL A 150 10.82 -9.85 -8.39
C VAL A 150 9.73 -10.90 -8.66
N HIS A 151 8.97 -11.33 -7.65
CA HIS A 151 7.85 -12.27 -7.81
C HIS A 151 6.79 -11.71 -8.75
N LEU A 152 6.25 -10.53 -8.44
CA LEU A 152 5.21 -9.89 -9.26
C LEU A 152 5.70 -9.52 -10.67
N TRP A 153 6.97 -9.12 -10.81
CA TRP A 153 7.56 -8.79 -12.11
C TRP A 153 7.65 -10.04 -13.00
N ARG A 154 8.08 -11.19 -12.44
CA ARG A 154 8.10 -12.45 -13.18
C ARG A 154 6.70 -12.84 -13.64
N ASP A 155 5.71 -12.72 -12.78
CA ASP A 155 4.32 -12.99 -13.13
C ASP A 155 3.82 -12.07 -14.25
N ALA A 156 4.11 -10.77 -14.16
CA ALA A 156 3.75 -9.78 -15.18
C ALA A 156 4.42 -10.08 -16.52
N VAL A 157 5.74 -10.33 -16.51
CA VAL A 157 6.51 -10.69 -17.72
C VAL A 157 5.97 -11.97 -18.34
N LYS A 158 5.69 -13.00 -17.55
CA LYS A 158 5.09 -14.25 -18.01
C LYS A 158 3.74 -14.05 -18.67
N ALA A 159 2.84 -13.32 -18.01
CA ALA A 159 1.50 -13.05 -18.51
C ALA A 159 1.54 -12.27 -19.83
N GLN A 160 2.35 -11.22 -19.90
CA GLN A 160 2.53 -10.42 -21.10
C GLN A 160 3.19 -11.21 -22.24
N SER A 161 4.24 -11.98 -21.95
CA SER A 161 4.93 -12.83 -22.94
C SER A 161 3.98 -13.87 -23.53
N ARG A 162 3.10 -14.49 -22.73
CA ARG A 162 2.08 -15.41 -23.25
C ARG A 162 1.17 -14.74 -24.28
N VAL A 163 0.60 -13.58 -23.94
CA VAL A 163 -0.28 -12.83 -24.85
C VAL A 163 0.46 -12.44 -26.15
N ARG A 164 1.73 -12.01 -26.03
CA ARG A 164 2.56 -11.63 -27.17
C ARG A 164 2.92 -12.83 -28.06
N LEU A 165 3.26 -13.98 -27.46
CA LEU A 165 3.56 -15.22 -28.18
C LEU A 165 2.33 -15.75 -28.92
N GLU A 166 1.14 -15.69 -28.34
CA GLU A 166 -0.10 -16.05 -29.02
C GLU A 166 -0.38 -15.16 -30.23
N ALA A 167 -0.19 -13.84 -30.10
CA ALA A 167 -0.32 -12.90 -31.21
C ALA A 167 0.72 -13.16 -32.32
N LEU A 168 1.96 -13.49 -31.93
CA LEU A 168 3.04 -13.85 -32.84
C LEU A 168 2.70 -15.14 -33.61
N ASP A 169 2.19 -16.16 -32.93
CA ASP A 169 1.82 -17.44 -33.54
C ASP A 169 0.70 -17.29 -34.56
N ARG A 170 -0.31 -16.45 -34.26
CA ARG A 170 -1.35 -16.10 -35.22
C ARG A 170 -0.77 -15.43 -36.46
N LEU A 171 0.09 -14.42 -36.28
CA LEU A 171 0.70 -13.71 -37.40
C LEU A 171 1.56 -14.64 -38.27
N ILE A 172 2.37 -15.50 -37.65
CA ILE A 172 3.19 -16.49 -38.37
C ILE A 172 2.30 -17.46 -39.14
N LEU A 173 1.20 -17.90 -38.55
CA LEU A 173 0.24 -18.79 -39.22
C LEU A 173 -0.39 -18.12 -40.44
N ASP A 174 -0.83 -16.87 -40.31
CA ASP A 174 -1.45 -16.10 -41.40
C ASP A 174 -0.46 -15.90 -42.56
N LEU A 175 0.77 -15.48 -42.26
CA LEU A 175 1.83 -15.35 -43.26
C LEU A 175 2.15 -16.69 -43.94
N THR A 176 2.20 -17.78 -43.16
CA THR A 176 2.42 -19.13 -43.69
C THR A 176 1.25 -19.58 -44.57
N ASN A 177 0.01 -19.19 -44.24
CA ASN A 177 -1.17 -19.48 -45.05
C ASN A 177 -1.13 -18.73 -46.39
N ILE A 178 -0.64 -17.48 -46.42
CA ILE A 178 -0.40 -16.75 -47.67
C ILE A 178 0.61 -17.50 -48.54
N LEU A 179 1.71 -17.98 -47.96
CA LEU A 179 2.70 -18.79 -48.67
C LEU A 179 2.14 -20.14 -49.15
N ARG A 180 1.27 -20.79 -48.37
CA ARG A 180 0.62 -22.06 -48.77
C ARG A 180 -0.38 -21.84 -49.90
N ALA A 181 -1.18 -20.78 -49.84
CA ALA A 181 -2.11 -20.41 -50.91
C ALA A 181 -1.37 -20.17 -52.23
N HIS A 182 -0.18 -19.55 -52.18
CA HIS A 182 0.69 -19.45 -53.36
C HIS A 182 0.97 -20.79 -54.01
N VAL A 183 1.44 -21.77 -53.21
CA VAL A 183 1.87 -23.09 -53.71
C VAL A 183 0.71 -23.79 -54.41
N LEU A 184 -0.51 -23.69 -53.89
CA LEU A 184 -1.71 -24.24 -54.54
C LEU A 184 -1.95 -23.67 -55.95
N HIS A 185 -1.51 -22.44 -56.21
CA HIS A 185 -1.61 -21.78 -57.51
C HIS A 185 -0.36 -21.93 -58.39
N THR A 186 0.69 -22.64 -57.96
CA THR A 186 1.85 -22.95 -58.81
C THR A 186 1.69 -24.28 -59.56
N ALA A 187 2.49 -24.48 -60.61
CA ALA A 187 2.52 -25.73 -61.38
C ALA A 187 2.87 -26.96 -60.51
N GLU A 188 3.61 -26.76 -59.42
CA GLU A 188 4.01 -27.78 -58.44
C GLU A 188 2.94 -28.09 -57.37
N GLY A 189 2.04 -27.16 -57.04
CA GLY A 189 0.90 -27.46 -56.16
C GLY A 189 -0.30 -28.04 -56.90
N CYS A 190 -0.45 -27.72 -58.19
CA CYS A 190 -1.47 -28.28 -59.08
C CYS A 190 -1.14 -29.69 -59.60
N VAL A 191 -0.30 -30.47 -58.91
CA VAL A 191 0.03 -31.86 -59.30
C VAL A 191 -1.07 -32.78 -58.77
N PRO A 192 -1.55 -33.78 -59.54
CA PRO A 192 -2.70 -34.62 -59.16
C PRO A 192 -2.57 -35.28 -57.79
N GLU A 193 -1.38 -35.76 -57.44
CA GLU A 193 -1.06 -36.37 -56.13
C GLU A 193 -1.32 -35.40 -54.96
N ARG A 194 -0.87 -34.14 -55.08
CA ARG A 194 -1.06 -33.10 -54.06
C ARG A 194 -2.49 -32.61 -53.99
N LEU A 195 -3.16 -32.48 -55.13
CA LEU A 195 -4.59 -32.17 -55.18
C LEU A 195 -5.38 -33.28 -54.46
N LYS A 196 -5.13 -34.55 -54.77
CA LYS A 196 -5.77 -35.68 -54.09
C LYS A 196 -5.53 -35.67 -52.57
N ALA A 197 -4.31 -35.38 -52.12
CA ALA A 197 -3.97 -35.27 -50.70
C ALA A 197 -4.66 -34.09 -49.97
N SER A 198 -5.07 -33.05 -50.72
CA SER A 198 -5.74 -31.86 -50.17
C SER A 198 -7.25 -32.07 -49.95
N PHE A 199 -7.84 -33.11 -50.55
CA PHE A 199 -9.25 -33.49 -50.36
C PHE A 199 -9.37 -34.66 -49.38
N GLY A 200 -10.43 -34.65 -48.56
CA GLY A 200 -10.74 -35.76 -47.64
C GLY A 200 -10.97 -37.07 -48.39
N ARG A 201 -10.62 -38.20 -47.77
CA ARG A 201 -10.65 -39.56 -48.38
C ARG A 201 -11.97 -39.93 -49.07
N VAL A 202 -13.09 -39.37 -48.61
CA VAL A 202 -14.44 -39.60 -49.14
C VAL A 202 -14.59 -39.12 -50.60
N HIS A 203 -13.80 -38.14 -51.03
CA HIS A 203 -13.92 -37.53 -52.36
C HIS A 203 -12.89 -38.02 -53.38
N HIS A 204 -12.06 -39.01 -53.00
CA HIS A 204 -10.96 -39.48 -53.85
C HIS A 204 -11.42 -40.22 -55.11
N GLU A 205 -12.64 -40.76 -55.13
CA GLU A 205 -13.22 -41.45 -56.29
C GLU A 205 -14.20 -40.56 -57.08
N THR A 206 -14.57 -39.40 -56.53
CA THR A 206 -15.56 -38.49 -57.15
C THR A 206 -14.92 -37.49 -58.13
N PHE A 207 -13.64 -37.13 -57.93
CA PHE A 207 -12.95 -36.14 -58.74
C PHE A 207 -11.87 -36.77 -59.63
N ASP A 208 -11.82 -36.36 -60.90
CA ASP A 208 -10.67 -36.59 -61.78
C ASP A 208 -9.58 -35.54 -61.49
N PHE A 209 -8.63 -35.90 -60.63
CA PHE A 209 -7.52 -35.03 -60.23
C PHE A 209 -6.54 -34.73 -61.37
N GLN A 210 -6.53 -35.53 -62.45
CA GLN A 210 -5.71 -35.23 -63.63
C GLN A 210 -6.35 -34.16 -64.51
N ALA A 211 -7.65 -34.26 -64.76
CA ALA A 211 -8.40 -33.22 -65.45
C ALA A 211 -8.35 -31.89 -64.67
N MET A 212 -8.51 -31.95 -63.35
CA MET A 212 -8.46 -30.78 -62.47
C MET A 212 -7.07 -30.13 -62.43
N SER A 213 -5.99 -30.93 -62.39
CA SER A 213 -4.61 -30.45 -62.53
C SER A 213 -4.40 -29.66 -63.83
N THR A 214 -4.90 -30.19 -64.94
CA THR A 214 -4.76 -29.57 -66.27
C THR A 214 -5.53 -28.24 -66.35
N LEU A 215 -6.75 -28.19 -65.79
CA LEU A 215 -7.58 -26.98 -65.77
C LEU A 215 -6.99 -25.91 -64.85
N LEU A 216 -6.59 -26.27 -63.63
CA LEU A 216 -6.01 -25.33 -62.68
C LEU A 216 -4.68 -24.76 -63.20
N ARG A 217 -3.84 -25.56 -63.87
CA ARG A 217 -2.61 -25.04 -64.50
C ARG A 217 -2.88 -24.01 -65.59
N LYS A 218 -3.97 -24.15 -66.36
CA LYS A 218 -4.38 -23.15 -67.37
C LYS A 218 -4.93 -21.88 -66.73
N VAL A 219 -5.68 -21.98 -65.63
CA VAL A 219 -6.31 -20.84 -64.95
C VAL A 219 -5.36 -20.08 -64.01
N SER A 220 -4.36 -20.78 -63.44
CA SER A 220 -3.45 -20.22 -62.44
C SER A 220 -2.27 -19.46 -63.03
N ALA A 221 -2.07 -19.52 -64.35
CA ALA A 221 -1.00 -18.78 -65.04
C ALA A 221 -1.17 -17.26 -64.81
N GLY A 222 -0.33 -16.69 -63.94
CA GLY A 222 -0.32 -15.26 -63.61
C GLY A 222 -1.09 -14.84 -62.36
N ARG A 223 -1.69 -15.76 -61.58
CA ARG A 223 -2.42 -15.45 -60.32
C ARG A 223 -1.63 -15.72 -59.02
N GLY A 224 -0.36 -16.09 -59.12
CA GLY A 224 0.52 -16.33 -57.95
C GLY A 224 1.09 -15.03 -57.37
N LEU A 225 1.52 -15.08 -56.10
CA LEU A 225 2.38 -14.04 -55.50
C LEU A 225 3.64 -13.80 -56.34
N SER A 226 4.08 -12.54 -56.40
CA SER A 226 5.37 -12.19 -57.01
C SER A 226 6.53 -12.85 -56.25
N GLU A 227 7.64 -13.12 -56.94
CA GLU A 227 8.83 -13.70 -56.32
C GLU A 227 9.40 -12.79 -55.20
N ALA A 228 9.34 -11.48 -55.40
CA ALA A 228 9.72 -10.47 -54.41
C ALA A 228 8.86 -10.59 -53.13
N ARG A 229 7.53 -10.62 -53.27
CA ARG A 229 6.59 -10.77 -52.15
C ARG A 229 6.75 -12.10 -51.43
N ARG A 230 6.96 -13.20 -52.16
CA ARG A 230 7.22 -14.53 -51.57
C ARG A 230 8.48 -14.53 -50.70
N THR A 231 9.56 -13.98 -51.24
CA THR A 231 10.86 -13.91 -50.54
C THR A 231 10.77 -13.04 -49.30
N ARG A 232 10.07 -11.90 -49.39
CA ARG A 232 9.81 -11.00 -48.26
C ARG A 232 9.04 -11.69 -47.14
N ILE A 233 7.91 -12.33 -47.45
CA ILE A 233 7.09 -13.03 -46.44
C ILE A 233 7.87 -14.18 -45.79
N SER A 234 8.62 -14.98 -46.57
CA SER A 234 9.45 -16.05 -46.01
C SER A 234 10.49 -15.51 -45.04
N ARG A 235 11.20 -14.44 -45.43
CA ARG A 235 12.20 -13.79 -44.57
C ARG A 235 11.58 -13.26 -43.28
N VAL A 236 10.40 -12.65 -43.35
CA VAL A 236 9.68 -12.17 -42.17
C VAL A 236 9.35 -13.33 -41.22
N VAL A 237 8.79 -14.43 -41.72
CA VAL A 237 8.47 -15.61 -40.91
C VAL A 237 9.72 -16.16 -40.24
N ASP A 238 10.84 -16.26 -40.96
CA ASP A 238 12.11 -16.75 -40.42
C ASP A 238 12.65 -15.82 -39.32
N THR A 239 12.61 -14.50 -39.53
CA THR A 239 13.02 -13.51 -38.51
C THR A 239 12.12 -13.56 -37.27
N LEU A 240 10.80 -13.63 -37.44
CA LEU A 240 9.85 -13.73 -36.33
C LEU A 240 10.09 -15.00 -35.49
N ARG A 241 10.36 -16.14 -36.13
CA ARG A 241 10.71 -17.39 -35.45
C ARG A 241 12.06 -17.32 -34.74
N LYS A 242 13.07 -16.72 -35.39
CA LYS A 242 14.42 -16.56 -34.84
C LYS A 242 14.43 -15.81 -33.51
N HIS A 243 13.57 -14.79 -33.38
CA HIS A 243 13.52 -13.92 -32.20
C HIS A 243 12.45 -14.31 -31.18
N ARG A 244 11.70 -15.39 -31.41
CA ARG A 244 10.76 -15.98 -30.44
C ARG A 244 11.37 -16.23 -29.04
N PRO A 245 12.62 -16.72 -28.90
CA PRO A 245 13.22 -16.97 -27.59
C PRO A 245 13.36 -15.72 -26.70
N LEU A 246 13.30 -14.51 -27.27
CA LEU A 246 13.30 -13.27 -26.49
C LEU A 246 12.12 -13.20 -25.51
N PHE A 247 11.00 -13.85 -25.82
CA PHE A 247 9.79 -13.84 -25.00
C PHE A 247 9.68 -15.07 -24.09
N GLU A 248 10.17 -16.22 -24.55
CA GLU A 248 10.04 -17.51 -23.83
C GLU A 248 10.93 -17.60 -22.59
N ALA A 249 12.11 -16.97 -22.61
CA ALA A 249 13.07 -17.04 -21.51
C ALA A 249 13.06 -15.80 -20.60
N ALA A 250 12.23 -14.80 -20.90
CA ALA A 250 12.30 -13.50 -20.22
C ALA A 250 11.97 -13.56 -18.73
N GLU A 251 11.03 -14.43 -18.31
CA GLU A 251 10.68 -14.61 -16.89
C GLU A 251 11.84 -15.20 -16.05
N ASN A 252 12.80 -15.87 -16.71
CA ASN A 252 13.94 -16.51 -16.05
C ASN A 252 15.14 -15.56 -15.92
N GLN A 253 15.06 -14.36 -16.48
CA GLN A 253 16.11 -13.37 -16.34
C GLN A 253 16.21 -12.93 -14.87
N PRO A 254 17.41 -12.98 -14.25
CA PRO A 254 17.61 -12.43 -12.92
C PRO A 254 17.49 -10.90 -12.96
N PRO A 255 17.06 -10.26 -11.85
CA PRO A 255 17.18 -8.82 -11.71
C PRO A 255 18.65 -8.39 -11.75
N PHE A 256 18.92 -7.21 -12.29
CA PHE A 256 20.25 -6.59 -12.24
C PHE A 256 20.43 -5.81 -10.95
N GLU A 257 21.65 -5.82 -10.40
CA GLU A 257 22.00 -5.05 -9.19
C GLU A 257 22.66 -3.70 -9.51
N GLY A 258 22.85 -3.37 -10.79
CA GLY A 258 23.49 -2.14 -11.23
C GLY A 258 22.93 -1.59 -12.55
N CYS A 259 22.84 -0.26 -12.63
CA CYS A 259 22.33 0.46 -13.81
C CYS A 259 23.19 0.22 -15.06
N GLU A 260 24.52 0.22 -14.92
CA GLU A 260 25.44 0.03 -16.05
C GLU A 260 25.30 -1.35 -16.70
N GLU A 261 25.21 -2.41 -15.88
CA GLU A 261 25.07 -3.78 -16.35
C GLU A 261 23.75 -3.98 -17.10
N ALA A 262 22.65 -3.49 -16.53
CA ALA A 262 21.33 -3.54 -17.16
C ALA A 262 21.32 -2.80 -18.51
N LEU A 263 21.94 -1.62 -18.57
CA LEU A 263 22.00 -0.83 -19.79
C LEU A 263 22.89 -1.48 -20.86
N ALA A 264 24.01 -2.10 -20.48
CA ALA A 264 24.85 -2.86 -21.40
C ALA A 264 24.09 -4.05 -22.00
N HIS A 265 23.31 -4.76 -21.17
CA HIS A 265 22.45 -5.85 -21.61
C HIS A 265 21.39 -5.38 -22.62
N LEU A 266 20.68 -4.29 -22.32
CA LEU A 266 19.68 -3.73 -23.22
C LEU A 266 20.29 -3.29 -24.55
N ARG A 267 21.43 -2.58 -24.51
CA ARG A 267 22.17 -2.16 -25.73
C ARG A 267 22.56 -3.36 -26.60
N GLN A 268 22.93 -4.50 -26.00
CA GLN A 268 23.23 -5.72 -26.73
C GLN A 268 21.99 -6.32 -27.41
N GLN A 269 20.80 -6.15 -26.83
CA GLN A 269 19.53 -6.66 -27.38
C GLN A 269 18.88 -5.75 -28.42
N MET A 270 19.16 -4.43 -28.38
CA MET A 270 18.56 -3.43 -29.29
C MET A 270 18.58 -3.83 -30.78
N PRO A 271 19.69 -4.34 -31.37
CA PRO A 271 19.69 -4.75 -32.79
C PRO A 271 18.67 -5.85 -33.09
N ALA A 272 18.56 -6.84 -32.20
CA ALA A 272 17.62 -7.94 -32.34
C ALA A 272 16.16 -7.47 -32.17
N MET A 273 15.93 -6.52 -31.26
CA MET A 273 14.62 -5.90 -31.06
C MET A 273 14.20 -5.10 -32.31
N ALA A 274 15.12 -4.33 -32.91
CA ALA A 274 14.85 -3.58 -34.13
C ALA A 274 14.52 -4.50 -35.32
N ASP A 275 15.30 -5.57 -35.51
CA ASP A 275 15.04 -6.58 -36.54
C ASP A 275 13.66 -7.24 -36.35
N PHE A 276 13.28 -7.55 -35.11
CA PHE A 276 11.99 -8.13 -34.80
C PHE A 276 10.83 -7.15 -35.02
N ALA A 277 10.94 -5.91 -34.53
CA ALA A 277 9.91 -4.88 -34.71
C ALA A 277 9.65 -4.59 -36.20
N LYS A 278 10.73 -4.50 -36.99
CA LYS A 278 10.65 -4.39 -38.45
C LYS A 278 9.92 -5.57 -39.09
N ALA A 279 10.29 -6.80 -38.74
CA ALA A 279 9.63 -7.99 -39.26
C ALA A 279 8.15 -8.04 -38.86
N LEU A 280 7.82 -7.63 -37.63
CA LEU A 280 6.45 -7.56 -37.12
C LEU A 280 5.61 -6.55 -37.93
N ALA A 281 6.15 -5.36 -38.20
CA ALA A 281 5.48 -4.33 -38.98
C ALA A 281 5.24 -4.77 -40.44
N ILE A 282 6.27 -5.32 -41.10
CA ILE A 282 6.15 -5.85 -42.47
C ILE A 282 5.12 -7.00 -42.50
N GLY A 283 5.17 -7.91 -41.53
CA GLY A 283 4.25 -9.04 -41.44
C GLY A 283 2.79 -8.59 -41.34
N LYS A 284 2.49 -7.60 -40.49
CA LYS A 284 1.13 -7.05 -40.36
C LYS A 284 0.64 -6.43 -41.67
N LEU A 285 1.47 -5.61 -42.33
CA LEU A 285 1.13 -5.00 -43.62
C LEU A 285 0.88 -6.05 -44.72
N GLU A 286 1.63 -7.16 -44.71
CA GLU A 286 1.47 -8.24 -45.67
C GLU A 286 0.17 -9.03 -45.47
N VAL A 287 -0.20 -9.31 -44.22
CA VAL A 287 -1.48 -9.96 -43.87
C VAL A 287 -2.67 -9.08 -44.20
N GLU A 288 -2.57 -7.77 -43.95
CA GLU A 288 -3.60 -6.79 -44.30
C GLU A 288 -3.66 -6.49 -45.81
N GLY A 289 -2.70 -6.97 -46.60
CA GLY A 289 -2.61 -6.69 -48.04
C GLY A 289 -2.29 -5.22 -48.37
N ARG A 290 -1.73 -4.48 -47.41
CA ARG A 290 -1.42 -3.05 -47.50
C ARG A 290 0.04 -2.76 -47.84
N TYR A 291 0.87 -3.79 -48.00
CA TYR A 291 2.28 -3.61 -48.34
C TYR A 291 2.47 -3.16 -49.80
N VAL A 292 2.83 -1.89 -49.99
CA VAL A 292 3.26 -1.30 -51.26
C VAL A 292 4.80 -1.30 -51.36
N GLU A 293 5.37 -1.97 -52.36
CA GLU A 293 6.84 -2.16 -52.46
C GLU A 293 7.59 -0.83 -52.65
N ASP A 294 7.11 0.03 -53.55
CA ASP A 294 7.76 1.30 -53.88
C ASP A 294 7.82 2.28 -52.70
N GLU A 295 6.82 2.23 -51.80
CA GLU A 295 6.74 3.11 -50.64
C GLU A 295 7.47 2.53 -49.42
N HIS A 296 7.31 1.23 -49.16
CA HIS A 296 7.74 0.62 -47.91
C HIS A 296 9.17 0.07 -47.93
N ASP A 297 9.68 -0.41 -49.08
CA ASP A 297 11.00 -1.04 -49.12
C ASP A 297 12.11 -0.03 -48.73
N GLY A 298 12.04 1.19 -49.26
CA GLY A 298 12.99 2.27 -48.94
C GLY A 298 12.91 2.74 -47.48
N PHE A 299 11.71 2.73 -46.89
CA PHE A 299 11.49 3.06 -45.48
C PHE A 299 12.09 1.98 -44.57
N PHE A 300 11.69 0.72 -44.76
CA PHE A 300 12.12 -0.37 -43.91
C PHE A 300 13.62 -0.65 -44.05
N GLN A 301 14.25 -0.41 -45.20
CA GLN A 301 15.71 -0.53 -45.34
C GLN A 301 16.49 0.41 -44.41
N LYS A 302 15.95 1.59 -44.10
CA LYS A 302 16.57 2.59 -43.23
C LYS A 302 16.17 2.46 -41.76
N LEU A 303 15.12 1.69 -41.47
CA LEU A 303 14.66 1.44 -40.11
C LEU A 303 15.71 0.63 -39.34
N ASP A 304 16.33 1.26 -38.34
CA ASP A 304 17.29 0.67 -37.42
C ASP A 304 16.84 0.89 -35.96
N GLN A 305 17.74 0.58 -35.03
CA GLN A 305 17.51 0.69 -33.59
C GLN A 305 17.11 2.10 -33.13
N ARG A 306 17.50 3.15 -33.87
CA ARG A 306 17.22 4.55 -33.53
C ARG A 306 15.80 4.96 -33.87
N ALA A 307 15.12 4.17 -34.69
CA ALA A 307 13.73 4.41 -35.08
C ALA A 307 12.72 3.76 -34.12
N LEU A 308 13.17 2.99 -33.13
CA LEU A 308 12.28 2.40 -32.12
C LEU A 308 11.78 3.47 -31.16
N GLY A 309 10.48 3.72 -31.17
CA GLY A 309 9.82 4.55 -30.17
C GLY A 309 9.45 3.76 -28.91
N ALA A 310 8.98 4.46 -27.88
CA ALA A 310 8.52 3.85 -26.62
C ALA A 310 7.43 2.79 -26.84
N ASP A 311 6.49 3.02 -27.76
CA ASP A 311 5.43 2.06 -28.08
C ASP A 311 5.95 0.75 -28.69
N ASP A 312 7.04 0.81 -29.45
CA ASP A 312 7.68 -0.38 -30.00
C ASP A 312 8.47 -1.13 -28.94
N LEU A 313 9.16 -0.39 -28.07
CA LEU A 313 9.90 -0.94 -26.94
C LEU A 313 8.98 -1.61 -25.90
N ALA A 314 7.79 -1.06 -25.66
CA ALA A 314 6.77 -1.64 -24.77
C ALA A 314 6.25 -3.01 -25.23
N ARG A 315 6.53 -3.41 -26.48
CA ARG A 315 6.20 -4.75 -26.99
C ARG A 315 7.15 -5.82 -26.48
N PHE A 316 8.31 -5.45 -25.94
CA PHE A 316 9.31 -6.39 -25.46
C PHE A 316 9.16 -6.64 -23.95
N PRO A 317 9.65 -7.79 -23.46
CA PRO A 317 9.71 -8.05 -22.02
C PRO A 317 10.56 -6.98 -21.32
N THR A 318 10.11 -6.56 -20.14
CA THR A 318 10.79 -5.53 -19.37
C THR A 318 11.97 -6.09 -18.60
N THR A 319 13.04 -5.31 -18.44
CA THR A 319 14.18 -5.63 -17.57
C THR A 319 13.96 -5.07 -16.15
N LEU A 320 14.26 -5.84 -15.11
CA LEU A 320 14.21 -5.39 -13.71
C LEU A 320 15.60 -5.05 -13.18
N ILE A 321 15.71 -3.90 -12.51
CA ILE A 321 16.90 -3.45 -11.77
C ILE A 321 16.50 -3.31 -10.30
N CYS A 322 17.25 -3.91 -9.39
CA CYS A 322 17.07 -3.81 -7.95
C CYS A 322 18.31 -3.16 -7.33
N LEU A 323 18.17 -1.96 -6.80
CA LEU A 323 19.26 -1.18 -6.20
C LEU A 323 19.04 -1.01 -4.70
N ASP A 324 20.12 -0.96 -3.93
CA ASP A 324 20.13 -0.46 -2.55
C ASP A 324 20.61 1.00 -2.55
N ALA A 325 19.77 1.91 -2.06
CA ALA A 325 20.08 3.33 -1.96
C ALA A 325 21.35 3.61 -1.13
N GLY A 326 21.68 2.73 -0.17
CA GLY A 326 22.88 2.84 0.65
C GLY A 326 24.18 2.54 -0.11
N SER A 327 24.13 1.72 -1.16
CA SER A 327 25.29 1.38 -1.99
C SER A 327 25.43 2.25 -3.24
N MET A 328 24.39 3.00 -3.62
CA MET A 328 24.39 3.87 -4.81
C MET A 328 25.36 5.05 -4.65
N ASP A 329 26.23 5.22 -5.64
CA ASP A 329 27.04 6.42 -5.76
C ASP A 329 26.30 7.58 -6.49
N ALA A 330 27.00 8.68 -6.79
CA ALA A 330 26.39 9.80 -7.51
C ALA A 330 26.12 9.46 -8.99
N GLY A 331 27.03 8.72 -9.62
CA GLY A 331 26.90 8.30 -11.00
C GLY A 331 25.77 7.31 -11.21
N ASP A 332 25.54 6.40 -10.24
CA ASP A 332 24.41 5.48 -10.26
C ASP A 332 23.07 6.22 -10.27
N ALA A 333 22.94 7.27 -9.46
CA ALA A 333 21.74 8.09 -9.38
C ALA A 333 21.51 8.89 -10.68
N ASP A 334 22.57 9.49 -11.23
CA ASP A 334 22.50 10.23 -12.50
C ASP A 334 22.09 9.30 -13.65
N LEU A 335 22.74 8.12 -13.75
CA LEU A 335 22.43 7.12 -14.76
C LEU A 335 21.01 6.56 -14.60
N LEU A 336 20.53 6.39 -13.36
CA LEU A 336 19.15 5.98 -13.10
C LEU A 336 18.15 7.00 -13.66
N ILE A 337 18.37 8.29 -13.44
CA ILE A 337 17.50 9.34 -14.00
C ILE A 337 17.54 9.32 -15.54
N GLU A 338 18.71 9.12 -16.15
CA GLU A 338 18.81 8.95 -17.61
C GLU A 338 18.04 7.72 -18.12
N ILE A 339 18.12 6.59 -17.41
CA ILE A 339 17.36 5.38 -17.74
C ILE A 339 15.86 5.65 -17.66
N LEU A 340 15.39 6.33 -16.61
CA LEU A 340 13.97 6.66 -16.45
C LEU A 340 13.45 7.62 -17.52
N ALA A 341 14.30 8.52 -18.04
CA ALA A 341 13.97 9.46 -19.13
C ALA A 341 14.14 8.86 -20.54
N SER A 342 14.61 7.61 -20.67
CA SER A 342 14.96 7.02 -21.96
C SER A 342 13.80 6.35 -22.70
N GLY A 343 12.66 6.17 -22.04
CA GLY A 343 11.52 5.40 -22.56
C GLY A 343 11.79 3.88 -22.69
N LEU A 344 12.91 3.38 -22.16
CA LEU A 344 13.23 1.96 -22.16
C LEU A 344 12.24 1.15 -21.30
N PRO A 345 11.97 -0.13 -21.63
CA PRO A 345 11.05 -0.98 -20.89
C PRO A 345 11.75 -1.51 -19.62
N VAL A 346 12.08 -0.62 -18.68
CA VAL A 346 12.84 -0.94 -17.47
C VAL A 346 11.99 -0.72 -16.24
N LYS A 347 12.02 -1.68 -15.31
CA LYS A 347 11.44 -1.55 -13.98
C LYS A 347 12.58 -1.41 -12.99
N VAL A 348 12.53 -0.41 -12.13
CA VAL A 348 13.57 -0.16 -11.12
C VAL A 348 12.94 -0.21 -9.75
N LEU A 349 13.46 -1.09 -8.90
CA LEU A 349 13.25 -1.05 -7.46
C LEU A 349 14.46 -0.41 -6.81
N VAL A 350 14.25 0.63 -6.01
CA VAL A 350 15.26 1.18 -5.11
C VAL A 350 14.80 0.94 -3.69
N THR A 351 15.53 0.10 -2.97
CA THR A 351 15.30 -0.20 -1.57
C THR A 351 16.10 0.78 -0.71
N CYS A 352 15.48 1.31 0.34
CA CYS A 352 16.10 2.25 1.26
C CYS A 352 15.95 1.73 2.69
N HIS A 353 17.07 1.62 3.41
CA HIS A 353 17.09 1.23 4.83
C HIS A 353 17.29 2.43 5.77
N ASP A 354 17.66 3.59 5.20
CA ASP A 354 17.82 4.84 5.93
C ASP A 354 17.33 6.04 5.12
N VAL A 355 16.38 6.78 5.69
CA VAL A 355 15.78 7.98 5.10
C VAL A 355 16.68 9.19 5.35
N LEU A 356 17.44 9.16 6.44
CA LEU A 356 18.23 10.28 6.92
C LEU A 356 19.71 10.06 6.63
N VAL A 357 20.38 11.15 6.23
CA VAL A 357 21.83 11.18 6.05
C VAL A 357 22.41 12.41 6.72
N ASP A 358 23.68 12.33 7.10
CA ASP A 358 24.41 13.49 7.56
C ASP A 358 24.53 14.53 6.43
N SER A 359 24.33 15.79 6.79
CA SER A 359 24.51 16.90 5.86
C SER A 359 25.94 16.92 5.30
N PRO A 360 26.11 17.10 3.98
CA PRO A 360 27.44 17.17 3.37
C PRO A 360 28.25 18.39 3.84
N VAL A 361 27.59 19.37 4.48
CA VAL A 361 28.24 20.53 5.11
C VAL A 361 29.09 20.11 6.33
N GLY A 362 28.82 18.94 6.92
CA GLY A 362 29.57 18.43 8.06
C GLY A 362 29.29 19.17 9.38
N ASP A 363 28.17 19.89 9.46
CA ASP A 363 27.72 20.65 10.64
C ASP A 363 26.96 19.79 11.67
N GLY A 364 26.86 18.48 11.43
CA GLY A 364 26.08 17.55 12.26
C GLY A 364 24.57 17.65 12.06
N SER A 365 24.10 18.40 11.05
CA SER A 365 22.68 18.45 10.71
C SER A 365 22.23 17.22 9.90
N LEU A 366 20.97 16.81 10.11
CA LEU A 366 20.37 15.68 9.43
C LEU A 366 19.52 16.13 8.24
N VAL A 367 19.67 15.50 7.08
CA VAL A 367 18.88 15.79 5.89
C VAL A 367 18.22 14.52 5.34
N LEU A 368 17.09 14.70 4.67
CA LEU A 368 16.45 13.63 3.89
C LEU A 368 17.35 13.30 2.70
N GLY A 369 17.78 12.05 2.57
CA GLY A 369 18.72 11.63 1.55
C GLY A 369 18.21 11.83 0.13
N ALA A 370 19.04 12.43 -0.73
CA ALA A 370 18.68 12.68 -2.13
C ALA A 370 18.42 11.37 -2.91
N ARG A 371 19.23 10.34 -2.62
CA ARG A 371 19.18 9.00 -3.25
C ARG A 371 18.16 8.06 -2.61
N SER A 372 17.62 8.43 -1.45
CA SER A 372 16.60 7.69 -0.74
C SER A 372 15.27 8.43 -0.77
N ALA A 373 15.00 9.24 0.23
CA ALA A 373 13.71 9.90 0.49
C ALA A 373 13.24 10.89 -0.57
N ARG A 374 14.14 11.38 -1.44
CA ARG A 374 13.81 12.38 -2.47
C ARG A 374 13.88 11.85 -3.90
N LEU A 375 14.34 10.62 -4.10
CA LEU A 375 14.56 10.06 -5.43
C LEU A 375 13.25 10.00 -6.24
N ALA A 376 12.15 9.54 -5.62
CA ALA A 376 10.86 9.46 -6.28
C ALA A 376 10.31 10.84 -6.65
N SER A 377 10.53 11.86 -5.82
CA SER A 377 10.13 13.24 -6.15
C SER A 377 10.93 13.82 -7.32
N LEU A 378 12.21 13.45 -7.48
CA LEU A 378 13.01 13.83 -8.65
C LEU A 378 12.50 13.15 -9.91
N ALA A 379 12.21 11.84 -9.84
CA ALA A 379 11.66 11.07 -10.96
C ALA A 379 10.25 11.57 -11.37
N LEU A 380 9.44 12.01 -10.40
CA LEU A 380 8.13 12.63 -10.66
C LEU A 380 8.27 13.86 -11.58
N GLY A 381 9.35 14.63 -11.44
CA GLY A 381 9.64 15.79 -12.27
C GLY A 381 9.88 15.47 -13.75
N LEU A 382 10.15 14.21 -14.10
CA LEU A 382 10.27 13.76 -15.49
C LEU A 382 8.89 13.62 -16.17
N ASN A 383 7.81 13.42 -15.41
CA ASN A 383 6.42 13.29 -15.90
C ASN A 383 6.18 12.16 -16.93
N GLU A 384 7.15 11.26 -17.10
CA GLU A 384 7.13 10.13 -18.03
C GLU A 384 7.11 8.75 -17.36
N PRO A 385 7.93 8.44 -16.34
CA PRO A 385 7.93 7.10 -15.74
C PRO A 385 6.74 6.92 -14.79
N PHE A 386 6.28 5.68 -14.63
CA PHE A 386 5.46 5.31 -13.48
C PHE A 386 6.30 5.45 -12.21
N VAL A 387 5.81 6.14 -11.17
CA VAL A 387 6.54 6.30 -9.92
C VAL A 387 5.66 5.87 -8.76
N LEU A 388 6.18 4.99 -7.90
CA LEU A 388 5.57 4.64 -6.63
C LEU A 388 6.60 4.82 -5.52
N GLN A 389 6.25 5.60 -4.51
CA GLN A 389 6.97 5.66 -3.25
C GLN A 389 6.10 5.07 -2.14
N SER A 390 6.64 4.22 -1.28
CA SER A 390 5.93 3.68 -0.10
C SER A 390 6.88 3.01 0.88
N SER A 391 6.48 2.82 2.14
CA SER A 391 7.18 1.90 3.03
C SER A 391 6.86 0.43 2.70
N ALA A 392 7.76 -0.47 3.11
CA ALA A 392 7.60 -1.92 3.01
C ALA A 392 6.34 -2.42 3.76
N SER A 393 5.99 -1.77 4.88
CA SER A 393 4.81 -2.08 5.70
C SER A 393 3.48 -1.76 5.01
N ASN A 394 3.51 -1.01 3.90
CA ASN A 394 2.33 -0.60 3.15
C ASN A 394 2.23 -1.25 1.76
N LEU A 395 3.21 -2.09 1.37
CA LEU A 395 3.21 -2.75 0.06
C LEU A 395 1.99 -3.65 -0.16
N TYR A 396 1.50 -4.34 0.87
CA TYR A 396 0.31 -5.19 0.72
C TYR A 396 -0.96 -4.40 0.41
N ALA A 397 -1.13 -3.23 1.04
CA ALA A 397 -2.25 -2.34 0.74
C ALA A 397 -2.14 -1.77 -0.67
N LEU A 398 -0.92 -1.51 -1.16
CA LEU A 398 -0.64 -1.00 -2.50
C LEU A 398 -0.38 -2.08 -3.57
N ARG A 399 -0.62 -3.36 -3.27
CA ARG A 399 -0.27 -4.49 -4.15
C ARG A 399 -0.80 -4.33 -5.59
N ASP A 400 -2.02 -3.80 -5.74
CA ASP A 400 -2.66 -3.61 -7.04
C ASP A 400 -1.99 -2.45 -7.82
N ARG A 401 -1.50 -1.42 -7.11
CA ARG A 401 -0.72 -0.31 -7.71
C ARG A 401 0.69 -0.76 -8.09
N VAL A 402 1.32 -1.59 -7.27
CA VAL A 402 2.63 -2.19 -7.60
C VAL A 402 2.50 -3.05 -8.86
N GLN A 403 1.47 -3.90 -8.93
CA GLN A 403 1.19 -4.69 -10.12
C GLN A 403 0.95 -3.81 -11.35
N ALA A 404 0.14 -2.75 -11.23
CA ALA A 404 -0.11 -1.81 -12.32
C ALA A 404 1.19 -1.16 -12.84
N GLY A 405 2.11 -0.74 -11.97
CA GLY A 405 3.39 -0.17 -12.39
C GLY A 405 4.33 -1.17 -13.09
N LEU A 406 4.28 -2.44 -12.67
CA LEU A 406 5.03 -3.53 -13.30
C LEU A 406 4.46 -3.88 -14.67
N GLU A 407 3.14 -3.77 -14.82
CA GLU A 407 2.43 -3.99 -16.08
C GLU A 407 2.45 -2.76 -17.01
N ALA A 408 2.71 -1.57 -16.47
CA ALA A 408 2.71 -0.32 -17.22
C ALA A 408 3.70 -0.34 -18.40
N PRO A 409 3.37 0.30 -19.53
CA PRO A 409 4.32 0.47 -20.62
C PRO A 409 5.46 1.39 -20.20
N GLY A 410 6.70 1.07 -20.60
CA GLY A 410 7.86 1.92 -20.37
C GLY A 410 8.45 1.86 -18.95
N PRO A 411 9.22 2.91 -18.57
CA PRO A 411 9.99 2.91 -17.34
C PRO A 411 9.12 3.04 -16.09
N ALA A 412 9.47 2.32 -15.02
CA ALA A 412 8.84 2.47 -13.71
C ALA A 412 9.87 2.50 -12.58
N LEU A 413 9.64 3.36 -11.58
CA LEU A 413 10.43 3.46 -10.36
C LEU A 413 9.57 3.10 -9.14
N PHE A 414 10.02 2.12 -8.37
CA PHE A 414 9.50 1.76 -7.06
C PHE A 414 10.54 2.15 -6.01
N SER A 415 10.29 3.22 -5.26
CA SER A 415 11.15 3.65 -4.14
C SER A 415 10.54 3.15 -2.84
N VAL A 416 11.18 2.18 -2.19
CA VAL A 416 10.63 1.49 -1.02
C VAL A 416 11.51 1.65 0.19
N PHE A 417 10.96 2.23 1.26
CA PHE A 417 11.62 2.25 2.57
C PHE A 417 11.37 0.93 3.32
N ALA A 418 12.43 0.16 3.56
CA ALA A 418 12.37 -1.20 4.10
C ALA A 418 13.32 -1.36 5.29
N PRO A 419 12.97 -0.78 6.46
CA PRO A 419 13.70 -1.08 7.69
C PRO A 419 13.46 -2.53 8.11
N ASP A 420 14.34 -3.08 8.95
CA ASP A 420 14.15 -4.38 9.62
C ASP A 420 13.09 -4.29 10.76
N SER A 421 11.98 -3.60 10.52
CA SER A 421 10.87 -3.43 11.47
C SER A 421 9.63 -2.89 10.76
N TYR A 422 8.52 -3.64 10.85
CA TYR A 422 7.21 -3.18 10.36
C TYR A 422 6.83 -1.81 10.96
N LEU A 423 7.01 -1.64 12.27
CA LEU A 423 6.63 -0.41 12.97
C LEU A 423 7.45 0.79 12.52
N LEU A 424 8.75 0.61 12.29
CA LEU A 424 9.58 1.70 11.78
C LEU A 424 9.16 2.08 10.36
N GLY A 425 8.77 1.10 9.53
CA GLY A 425 8.22 1.34 8.20
C GLY A 425 6.90 2.09 8.23
N ALA A 426 5.98 1.72 9.14
CA ALA A 426 4.69 2.41 9.31
C ALA A 426 4.88 3.84 9.83
N ALA A 427 5.76 4.01 10.82
CA ALA A 427 6.10 5.30 11.39
C ALA A 427 6.74 6.26 10.38
N ALA A 428 7.52 5.76 9.42
CA ALA A 428 8.08 6.62 8.36
C ALA A 428 6.98 7.26 7.49
N MET A 429 5.88 6.54 7.25
CA MET A 429 4.72 7.09 6.53
C MET A 429 3.92 8.06 7.41
N GLU A 430 3.59 7.67 8.64
CA GLU A 430 2.83 8.51 9.58
C GLU A 430 3.55 9.85 9.86
N SER A 431 4.86 9.80 10.02
CA SER A 431 5.72 10.97 10.25
C SER A 431 6.05 11.78 9.00
N ARG A 432 5.46 11.44 7.85
CA ARG A 432 5.74 12.06 6.54
C ARG A 432 7.21 11.98 6.10
N ALA A 433 8.06 11.23 6.79
CA ALA A 433 9.46 11.03 6.45
C ALA A 433 9.61 10.33 5.09
N PHE A 434 8.71 9.37 4.83
CA PHE A 434 8.65 8.60 3.60
C PHE A 434 7.18 8.38 3.20
N PRO A 435 6.47 9.43 2.75
CA PRO A 435 5.05 9.34 2.46
C PRO A 435 4.80 8.45 1.24
N ALA A 436 3.63 7.81 1.20
CA ALA A 436 3.25 6.99 0.06
C ALA A 436 2.59 7.83 -1.03
N PHE A 437 2.97 7.64 -2.29
CA PHE A 437 2.30 8.26 -3.42
C PHE A 437 2.52 7.44 -4.68
N VAL A 438 1.61 7.63 -5.64
CA VAL A 438 1.69 7.02 -6.97
C VAL A 438 1.56 8.11 -8.02
N PHE A 439 2.40 8.02 -9.04
CA PHE A 439 2.25 8.74 -10.29
C PHE A 439 2.16 7.72 -11.43
N ASP A 440 1.00 7.67 -12.08
CA ASP A 440 0.75 6.84 -13.25
C ASP A 440 0.53 7.74 -14.47
N PRO A 441 1.52 7.82 -15.39
CA PRO A 441 1.42 8.66 -16.58
C PRO A 441 0.27 8.23 -17.52
N ALA A 442 -0.20 6.99 -17.43
CA ALA A 442 -1.25 6.43 -18.28
C ALA A 442 -2.66 6.54 -17.67
N ALA A 443 -2.78 6.97 -16.41
CA ALA A 443 -4.08 7.01 -15.70
C ALA A 443 -5.04 8.08 -16.21
N GLY A 444 -4.56 9.09 -16.95
CA GLY A 444 -5.41 10.09 -17.58
C GLY A 444 -4.63 11.29 -18.15
N PRO A 445 -5.32 12.25 -18.78
CA PRO A 445 -4.69 13.38 -19.46
C PRO A 445 -4.26 14.52 -18.52
N ASP A 446 -4.85 14.61 -17.33
CA ASP A 446 -4.60 15.69 -16.36
C ASP A 446 -3.72 15.22 -15.18
N LEU A 447 -3.27 16.14 -14.33
CA LEU A 447 -2.45 15.77 -13.17
C LEU A 447 -3.27 15.07 -12.07
N ALA A 448 -4.57 15.34 -11.97
CA ALA A 448 -5.45 14.77 -10.94
C ALA A 448 -5.61 13.26 -11.07
N SER A 449 -5.74 12.81 -12.31
CA SER A 449 -5.86 11.40 -12.67
C SER A 449 -4.53 10.67 -12.54
N ARG A 450 -3.41 11.37 -12.80
CA ARG A 450 -2.08 10.80 -12.82
C ARG A 450 -1.39 10.73 -11.45
N PHE A 451 -1.71 11.61 -10.49
CA PHE A 451 -1.04 11.67 -9.19
C PHE A 451 -2.00 11.43 -8.02
N ASP A 452 -1.61 10.54 -7.09
CA ASP A 452 -2.43 10.16 -5.93
C ASP A 452 -1.58 9.99 -4.65
N LEU A 453 -2.03 10.59 -3.54
CA LEU A 453 -1.44 10.48 -2.20
C LEU A 453 -1.99 9.25 -1.45
N VAL A 454 -1.70 8.07 -1.97
CA VAL A 454 -2.35 6.82 -1.58
C VAL A 454 -2.01 6.38 -0.14
N ASN A 455 -3.03 6.00 0.62
CA ASN A 455 -2.94 5.31 1.92
C ASN A 455 -2.09 5.99 3.01
N ASN A 456 -1.91 7.30 2.94
CA ASN A 456 -1.29 8.06 4.04
C ASN A 456 -2.32 8.32 5.15
N PRO A 457 -1.98 8.11 6.44
CA PRO A 457 -2.88 8.43 7.55
C PRO A 457 -3.20 9.92 7.62
N GLN A 458 -4.49 10.24 7.74
CA GLN A 458 -5.02 11.62 7.85
C GLN A 458 -4.31 12.59 6.87
N PRO A 459 -4.44 12.37 5.54
CA PRO A 459 -3.63 13.07 4.53
C PRO A 459 -3.93 14.57 4.43
N ASP A 460 -5.08 15.04 4.93
CA ASP A 460 -5.41 16.46 4.91
C ASP A 460 -4.81 17.23 6.10
N ARG A 461 -4.17 16.54 7.05
CA ARG A 461 -3.49 17.15 8.21
C ARG A 461 -1.98 17.21 8.03
N VAL A 462 -1.37 18.19 8.69
CA VAL A 462 0.10 18.31 8.80
C VAL A 462 0.68 17.08 9.49
N TRP A 463 0.14 16.74 10.66
CA TRP A 463 0.49 15.55 11.43
C TRP A 463 -0.76 14.71 11.70
N PRO A 464 -0.69 13.37 11.59
CA PRO A 464 -1.77 12.52 12.07
C PRO A 464 -1.86 12.62 13.61
N VAL A 465 -3.09 12.65 14.11
CA VAL A 465 -3.39 12.77 15.55
C VAL A 465 -4.04 11.48 16.04
N HIS A 466 -3.62 11.00 17.20
CA HIS A 466 -4.08 9.74 17.79
C HIS A 466 -4.38 9.91 19.27
N SER A 467 -5.41 9.21 19.74
CA SER A 467 -5.74 9.12 21.17
C SER A 467 -4.77 8.18 21.91
N LEU A 468 -4.11 8.68 22.95
CA LEU A 468 -3.37 7.90 23.93
C LEU A 468 -4.22 7.77 25.20
N ASP A 469 -4.61 6.53 25.51
CA ASP A 469 -5.27 6.17 26.77
C ASP A 469 -4.23 5.66 27.76
N TYR A 470 -4.12 6.29 28.94
CA TYR A 470 -3.23 5.83 30.00
C TYR A 470 -3.83 6.09 31.39
N GLN A 471 -3.20 5.49 32.41
CA GLN A 471 -3.52 5.73 33.81
C GLN A 471 -2.48 6.68 34.41
N ASP A 472 -2.93 7.73 35.09
CA ASP A 472 -2.04 8.66 35.78
C ASP A 472 -1.59 8.14 37.16
N ALA A 473 -0.86 8.97 37.91
CA ALA A 473 -0.34 8.62 39.23
C ALA A 473 -1.43 8.43 40.29
N ASP A 474 -2.61 9.03 40.08
CA ASP A 474 -3.77 8.95 40.97
C ASP A 474 -4.76 7.85 40.52
N HIS A 475 -4.29 6.96 39.64
CA HIS A 475 -5.05 5.86 39.06
C HIS A 475 -6.25 6.29 38.20
N GLN A 476 -6.31 7.55 37.78
CA GLN A 476 -7.36 8.05 36.90
C GLN A 476 -7.04 7.73 35.45
N ARG A 477 -8.10 7.44 34.67
CA ARG A 477 -7.97 7.28 33.22
C ARG A 477 -7.82 8.65 32.58
N VAL A 478 -6.72 8.85 31.87
CA VAL A 478 -6.45 10.03 31.04
C VAL A 478 -6.51 9.61 29.57
N VAL A 479 -7.18 10.44 28.77
CA VAL A 479 -7.21 10.32 27.31
C VAL A 479 -6.64 11.60 26.73
N GLU A 480 -5.55 11.48 26.00
CA GLU A 480 -4.81 12.62 25.44
C GLU A 480 -4.66 12.47 23.93
N GLU A 481 -4.93 13.52 23.17
CA GLU A 481 -4.72 13.54 21.72
C GLU A 481 -3.28 13.96 21.41
N ILE A 482 -2.52 13.08 20.77
CA ILE A 482 -1.10 13.27 20.50
C ILE A 482 -0.84 13.19 18.99
N SER A 483 -0.11 14.16 18.46
CA SER A 483 0.36 14.16 17.08
C SER A 483 1.58 13.26 16.92
N PHE A 484 1.59 12.39 15.90
CA PHE A 484 2.79 11.65 15.54
C PHE A 484 3.62 12.48 14.55
N THR A 485 4.81 12.90 14.97
CA THR A 485 5.68 13.82 14.21
C THR A 485 6.92 13.11 13.64
N PHE A 486 7.67 13.82 12.80
CA PHE A 486 9.00 13.39 12.35
C PHE A 486 9.95 13.04 13.50
N ALA A 487 9.90 13.77 14.63
CA ALA A 487 10.78 13.49 15.75
C ALA A 487 10.44 12.15 16.43
N ASP A 488 9.17 11.74 16.45
CA ASP A 488 8.75 10.44 17.00
C ASP A 488 9.30 9.27 16.17
N PHE A 489 9.29 9.40 14.83
CA PHE A 489 9.93 8.45 13.93
C PHE A 489 11.44 8.36 14.16
N VAL A 490 12.13 9.49 14.25
CA VAL A 490 13.59 9.50 14.47
C VAL A 490 13.94 8.95 15.85
N ALA A 491 13.10 9.21 16.87
CA ALA A 491 13.28 8.67 18.22
C ALA A 491 13.08 7.15 18.29
N ALA A 492 12.28 6.57 17.38
CA ALA A 492 12.10 5.12 17.27
C ALA A 492 13.34 4.39 16.73
N ASP A 493 14.28 5.11 16.10
CA ASP A 493 15.49 4.53 15.52
C ASP A 493 16.71 4.77 16.42
N GLY A 494 17.28 3.68 16.93
CA GLY A 494 18.41 3.70 17.86
C GLY A 494 19.67 4.39 17.29
N ARG A 495 19.81 4.50 15.96
CA ARG A 495 20.93 5.22 15.32
C ARG A 495 20.98 6.69 15.70
N TYR A 496 19.81 7.31 15.93
CA TYR A 496 19.69 8.74 16.23
C TYR A 496 19.50 9.06 17.71
N ALA A 497 19.66 8.07 18.60
CA ALA A 497 19.46 8.21 20.04
C ALA A 497 20.23 9.38 20.70
N SER A 498 21.34 9.81 20.10
CA SER A 498 22.15 10.94 20.59
C SER A 498 21.62 12.32 20.21
N HIS A 499 20.55 12.42 19.41
CA HIS A 499 19.80 13.66 19.13
C HIS A 499 18.72 13.96 20.19
N PHE A 500 18.62 13.10 21.20
CA PHE A 500 17.57 13.15 22.19
C PHE A 500 18.15 13.08 23.61
N ALA A 501 17.41 13.60 24.58
CA ALA A 501 17.78 13.43 25.99
C ALA A 501 16.55 13.35 26.89
N ARG A 502 16.57 12.44 27.87
CA ARG A 502 15.49 12.27 28.84
C ARG A 502 15.48 13.42 29.84
N VAL A 503 14.31 13.98 30.11
CA VAL A 503 14.07 14.94 31.20
C VAL A 503 13.43 14.23 32.39
N SER A 504 14.05 14.37 33.56
CA SER A 504 13.50 13.80 34.81
C SER A 504 12.12 14.36 35.09
N ARG A 505 11.19 13.54 35.60
CA ARG A 505 9.80 13.96 35.90
C ARG A 505 9.69 15.17 36.84
N HIS A 506 10.64 15.34 37.75
CA HIS A 506 10.73 16.48 38.66
C HIS A 506 11.09 17.80 37.97
N ASP A 507 11.62 17.73 36.74
CA ASP A 507 12.12 18.86 35.96
C ASP A 507 11.15 19.20 34.81
N TRP A 508 9.93 18.68 34.85
CA TRP A 508 8.88 19.01 33.89
C TRP A 508 8.22 20.33 34.26
N ASP A 509 8.15 21.25 33.31
CA ASP A 509 7.50 22.55 33.42
C ASP A 509 6.91 22.98 32.05
N GLU A 510 6.41 24.21 31.97
CA GLU A 510 5.80 24.79 30.77
C GLU A 510 6.82 25.22 29.69
N SER A 511 8.12 25.16 29.99
CA SER A 511 9.15 25.48 29.02
C SER A 511 9.41 24.32 28.05
N GLN A 512 9.02 23.09 28.40
CA GLN A 512 9.02 21.97 27.45
C GLN A 512 7.68 21.94 26.70
N VAL A 513 7.77 22.10 25.39
CA VAL A 513 6.61 22.16 24.49
C VAL A 513 6.60 20.96 23.56
N ALA A 514 5.41 20.44 23.25
CA ALA A 514 5.28 19.30 22.35
C ALA A 514 5.86 19.64 20.97
N MET A 515 6.50 18.66 20.31
CA MET A 515 7.14 18.86 19.01
C MET A 515 6.18 19.44 17.94
N SER A 516 4.90 19.05 17.96
CA SER A 516 3.89 19.58 17.04
C SER A 516 3.62 21.07 17.27
N GLU A 517 3.40 21.49 18.52
CA GLU A 517 3.19 22.90 18.90
C GLU A 517 4.42 23.74 18.56
N TRP A 518 5.63 23.21 18.82
CA TRP A 518 6.88 23.90 18.49
C TRP A 518 7.01 24.19 16.98
N LEU A 519 6.62 23.23 16.13
CA LEU A 519 6.70 23.39 14.67
C LEU A 519 5.64 24.33 14.10
N GLU A 520 4.46 24.39 14.75
CA GLU A 520 3.36 25.27 14.35
C GLU A 520 3.59 26.72 14.81
N THR A 521 4.01 26.90 16.06
CA THR A 521 4.30 28.21 16.65
C THR A 521 5.71 28.22 17.25
N PRO A 522 6.76 28.44 16.41
CA PRO A 522 8.13 28.52 16.89
C PRO A 522 8.30 29.68 17.88
N PRO A 523 9.06 29.53 18.98
CA PRO A 523 9.26 30.60 19.95
C PRO A 523 10.00 31.79 19.33
N GLU A 524 9.62 33.00 19.75
CA GLU A 524 10.21 34.26 19.25
C GLU A 524 11.67 34.45 19.69
N GLY A 525 12.02 33.93 20.87
CA GLY A 525 13.35 34.05 21.48
C GLY A 525 14.11 32.72 21.54
N PRO A 526 15.42 32.68 21.17
CA PRO A 526 16.24 31.49 21.33
C PRO A 526 16.36 31.12 22.82
N GLY A 527 16.01 29.88 23.15
CA GLY A 527 16.15 29.32 24.50
C GLY A 527 15.02 29.63 25.48
N GLU A 528 13.89 30.16 25.01
CA GLU A 528 12.70 30.33 25.85
C GLU A 528 12.04 29.00 26.18
N LYS A 529 11.83 28.18 25.15
CA LYS A 529 11.21 26.85 25.22
C LYS A 529 12.16 25.79 24.65
N VAL A 530 11.88 24.52 24.90
CA VAL A 530 12.53 23.38 24.25
C VAL A 530 11.49 22.36 23.74
N PRO A 531 11.67 21.76 22.56
CA PRO A 531 10.75 20.77 22.04
C PRO A 531 10.97 19.41 22.70
N TYR A 532 9.88 18.68 22.96
CA TYR A 532 9.91 17.29 23.43
C TYR A 532 9.01 16.35 22.62
N VAL A 533 9.33 15.07 22.68
CA VAL A 533 8.50 13.93 22.26
C VAL A 533 8.18 13.05 23.46
N LEU A 534 6.99 12.46 23.47
CA LEU A 534 6.54 11.59 24.56
C LEU A 534 6.95 10.14 24.26
N MET A 535 7.71 9.55 25.18
CA MET A 535 8.23 8.18 25.07
C MET A 535 7.78 7.35 26.27
N LEU A 536 7.80 6.03 26.14
CA LEU A 536 7.52 5.06 27.20
C LEU A 536 8.75 4.23 27.47
N ASP A 537 9.02 3.92 28.73
CA ASP A 537 10.01 2.92 29.12
C ASP A 537 9.43 1.49 29.13
N ASP A 538 10.26 0.54 29.57
CA ASP A 538 9.89 -0.89 29.61
C ASP A 538 8.75 -1.20 30.59
N ASP A 539 8.53 -0.33 31.58
CA ASP A 539 7.48 -0.42 32.59
C ASP A 539 6.21 0.37 32.18
N ASP A 540 6.13 0.81 30.92
CA ASP A 540 5.04 1.62 30.35
C ASP A 540 4.83 2.97 31.06
N VAL A 541 5.90 3.54 31.62
CA VAL A 541 5.87 4.87 32.25
C VAL A 541 6.28 5.95 31.25
N HIS A 542 5.48 7.02 31.19
CA HIS A 542 5.71 8.15 30.28
C HIS A 542 6.94 9.00 30.63
N GLN A 543 7.71 9.37 29.61
CA GLN A 543 8.95 10.13 29.71
C GLN A 543 8.92 11.27 28.69
N ARG A 544 9.24 12.51 29.12
CA ARG A 544 9.52 13.62 28.19
C ARG A 544 10.97 13.52 27.73
N VAL A 545 11.15 13.48 26.42
CA VAL A 545 12.46 13.41 25.79
C VAL A 545 12.65 14.64 24.92
N ILE A 546 13.60 15.50 25.29
CA ILE A 546 13.91 16.71 24.53
C ILE A 546 14.66 16.39 23.25
N VAL A 547 14.42 17.19 22.22
CA VAL A 547 14.89 16.98 20.85
C VAL A 547 15.93 18.05 20.49
N ASP A 548 16.99 17.69 19.77
CA ASP A 548 17.96 18.67 19.28
C ASP A 548 17.47 19.44 18.04
N ASP A 549 18.13 20.56 17.76
CA ASP A 549 17.78 21.47 16.67
C ASP A 549 18.05 20.85 15.27
N ALA A 550 18.92 19.84 15.16
CA ALA A 550 19.14 19.11 13.92
C ALA A 550 17.88 18.33 13.49
N VAL A 551 17.24 17.62 14.42
CA VAL A 551 15.97 16.91 14.17
C VAL A 551 14.82 17.88 13.93
N VAL A 552 14.75 19.00 14.65
CA VAL A 552 13.74 20.05 14.41
C VAL A 552 13.83 20.60 12.98
N ARG A 553 15.03 20.95 12.51
CA ARG A 553 15.22 21.41 11.12
C ARG A 553 14.90 20.32 10.09
N ALA A 554 15.21 19.06 10.39
CA ALA A 554 14.83 17.94 9.54
C ALA A 554 13.30 17.78 9.46
N ALA A 555 12.60 17.89 10.58
CA ALA A 555 11.14 17.85 10.65
C ALA A 555 10.49 18.99 9.85
N ALA A 556 11.02 20.22 9.96
CA ALA A 556 10.53 21.35 9.17
C ALA A 556 10.74 21.13 7.65
N ARG A 557 11.87 20.53 7.23
CA ARG A 557 12.13 20.17 5.82
C ARG A 557 11.21 19.04 5.33
N CYS A 558 10.92 18.09 6.20
CA CYS A 558 9.97 17.01 5.95
C CYS A 558 8.58 17.59 5.64
N LEU A 559 8.08 18.50 6.49
CA LEU A 559 6.79 19.17 6.30
C LEU A 559 6.70 19.96 4.99
N LYS A 560 7.76 20.69 4.61
CA LYS A 560 7.80 21.37 3.31
C LYS A 560 7.65 20.38 2.15
N GLY A 561 8.29 19.22 2.26
CA GLY A 561 8.15 18.14 1.27
C GLY A 561 6.71 17.60 1.20
N TRP A 562 6.10 17.36 2.36
CA TRP A 562 4.71 16.92 2.45
C TRP A 562 3.73 17.92 1.85
N ALA A 563 3.86 19.20 2.20
CA ALA A 563 3.03 20.28 1.64
C ALA A 563 3.16 20.35 0.11
N THR A 564 4.36 20.19 -0.44
CA THR A 564 4.56 20.16 -1.91
C THR A 564 3.78 19.01 -2.56
N LEU A 565 3.74 17.83 -1.92
CA LEU A 565 2.98 16.69 -2.44
C LEU A 565 1.46 16.92 -2.32
N GLN A 566 1.00 17.56 -1.24
CA GLN A 566 -0.41 17.95 -1.09
C GLN A 566 -0.81 18.95 -2.18
N GLU A 567 -0.01 20.00 -2.39
CA GLU A 567 -0.21 20.98 -3.46
C GLU A 567 -0.29 20.30 -4.84
N LEU A 568 0.58 19.33 -5.13
CA LEU A 568 0.52 18.57 -6.38
C LEU A 568 -0.81 17.80 -6.53
N GLY A 569 -1.29 17.16 -5.45
CA GLY A 569 -2.57 16.47 -5.44
C GLY A 569 -3.80 17.39 -5.50
N GLU A 570 -3.69 18.60 -4.95
CA GLU A 570 -4.75 19.63 -5.02
C GLU A 570 -4.79 20.32 -6.38
N LEU A 571 -3.63 20.66 -6.95
CA LEU A 571 -3.52 21.23 -8.30
C LEU A 571 -4.13 20.30 -9.34
N GLY A 572 -3.91 18.99 -9.20
CA GLY A 572 -4.64 18.00 -9.99
C GLY A 572 -6.15 18.20 -9.89
N ARG A 573 -6.71 18.15 -8.67
CA ARG A 573 -8.15 18.27 -8.42
C ARG A 573 -8.75 19.60 -8.91
N ALA A 574 -8.02 20.71 -8.80
CA ALA A 574 -8.46 22.02 -9.25
C ALA A 574 -8.50 22.15 -10.78
N VAL A 575 -7.54 21.55 -11.51
CA VAL A 575 -7.50 21.56 -12.98
C VAL A 575 -8.53 20.62 -13.59
N ALA A 576 -8.88 19.52 -12.90
CA ALA A 576 -9.92 18.59 -13.32
C ALA A 576 -11.35 19.12 -13.12
N ALA A 577 -11.54 20.18 -12.34
CA ALA A 577 -12.83 20.86 -12.25
C ALA A 577 -13.10 21.60 -13.58
N PRO A 578 -14.22 21.33 -14.28
CA PRO A 578 -14.54 22.08 -15.49
C PRO A 578 -14.64 23.58 -15.12
N PRO A 579 -14.16 24.51 -15.99
CA PRO A 579 -14.35 25.92 -15.74
C PRO A 579 -15.85 26.16 -15.56
N ALA A 580 -16.23 26.76 -14.44
CA ALA A 580 -17.59 27.25 -14.23
C ALA A 580 -17.86 28.31 -15.31
N VAL A 581 -18.42 27.88 -16.43
CA VAL A 581 -18.97 28.79 -17.44
C VAL A 581 -20.19 29.40 -16.76
N GLU A 582 -20.02 30.62 -16.22
CA GLU A 582 -21.11 31.46 -15.77
C GLU A 582 -22.03 31.74 -16.98
N ALA A 583 -23.03 30.89 -17.16
CA ALA A 583 -24.12 31.13 -18.09
C ALA A 583 -25.06 32.18 -17.47
N PRO A 584 -25.45 33.23 -18.21
CA PRO A 584 -26.30 34.29 -17.69
C PRO A 584 -27.68 33.73 -17.33
N ILE A 585 -28.11 34.03 -16.11
CA ILE A 585 -29.36 33.56 -15.50
C ILE A 585 -30.55 34.08 -16.32
N ALA A 586 -31.18 33.19 -17.08
CA ALA A 586 -32.48 33.44 -17.70
C ALA A 586 -33.58 33.27 -16.64
N GLN A 587 -34.26 34.38 -16.35
CA GLN A 587 -35.31 34.53 -15.36
C GLN A 587 -36.54 33.66 -15.69
N THR A 588 -37.05 32.90 -14.71
CA THR A 588 -38.39 32.29 -14.77
C THR A 588 -39.36 33.14 -13.93
N PRO A 589 -40.61 33.39 -14.36
CA PRO A 589 -41.51 34.31 -13.65
C PRO A 589 -42.21 33.72 -12.43
N ALA A 590 -42.38 34.61 -11.46
CA ALA A 590 -43.10 34.59 -10.19
C ALA A 590 -44.39 33.73 -10.06
N GLU A 591 -44.50 33.07 -8.90
CA GLU A 591 -45.76 32.76 -8.22
C GLU A 591 -45.59 33.02 -6.70
N ALA A 592 -46.51 33.79 -6.11
CA ALA A 592 -46.64 34.07 -4.66
C ALA A 592 -48.09 34.55 -4.37
N PRO A 593 -48.62 34.60 -3.12
CA PRO A 593 -48.07 34.15 -1.82
C PRO A 593 -49.06 33.44 -0.83
N GLY A 594 -48.48 32.74 0.16
CA GLY A 594 -48.93 32.76 1.58
C GLY A 594 -49.41 31.43 2.21
N PRO A 595 -49.28 31.21 3.55
CA PRO A 595 -48.74 32.08 4.59
C PRO A 595 -47.53 31.50 5.39
N GLU A 596 -46.89 32.41 6.12
CA GLU A 596 -45.65 32.27 6.90
C GLU A 596 -45.74 31.32 8.11
N ALA A 597 -44.66 30.56 8.31
CA ALA A 597 -44.18 30.07 9.60
C ALA A 597 -42.74 30.58 9.81
N PRO A 598 -42.30 30.89 11.04
CA PRO A 598 -41.13 31.73 11.28
C PRO A 598 -39.81 31.05 10.85
N ALA A 599 -38.95 31.85 10.22
CA ALA A 599 -37.61 31.47 9.83
C ALA A 599 -36.75 31.08 11.04
N ALA A 600 -36.20 29.86 11.02
CA ALA A 600 -35.05 29.49 11.81
C ALA A 600 -33.79 30.09 11.19
N GLN A 601 -33.03 30.81 12.00
CA GLN A 601 -31.74 31.39 11.67
C GLN A 601 -30.71 30.29 11.34
N PRO A 602 -29.72 30.53 10.46
CA PRO A 602 -28.58 29.64 10.32
C PRO A 602 -27.80 29.64 11.65
N ALA A 603 -27.74 28.48 12.30
CA ALA A 603 -26.90 28.30 13.47
C ALA A 603 -25.44 28.39 13.04
N ALA A 604 -24.72 29.33 13.67
CA ALA A 604 -23.28 29.41 13.64
C ALA A 604 -22.66 28.07 14.08
N GLU A 605 -21.62 27.63 13.37
CA GLU A 605 -20.74 26.54 13.79
C GLU A 605 -20.24 26.81 15.20
N ALA A 606 -20.67 25.97 16.13
CA ALA A 606 -20.13 25.92 17.48
C ALA A 606 -18.82 25.13 17.46
N THR A 607 -17.74 25.82 17.81
CA THR A 607 -16.47 25.24 18.24
C THR A 607 -16.72 24.12 19.27
N PRO A 608 -16.05 22.95 19.19
CA PRO A 608 -16.10 21.97 20.27
C PRO A 608 -15.51 22.60 21.53
N ALA A 609 -16.33 22.74 22.56
CA ALA A 609 -15.89 23.14 23.88
C ALA A 609 -14.98 22.05 24.48
N ALA A 610 -13.94 22.48 25.19
CA ALA A 610 -13.04 21.63 25.97
C ALA A 610 -13.82 20.65 26.88
N PRO A 611 -13.29 19.44 27.15
CA PRO A 611 -13.89 18.56 28.14
C PRO A 611 -13.83 19.25 29.52
N PRO A 612 -14.93 19.25 30.30
CA PRO A 612 -14.90 19.78 31.66
C PRO A 612 -14.04 18.86 32.55
N PRO A 613 -13.47 19.38 33.65
CA PRO A 613 -12.71 18.59 34.60
C PRO A 613 -13.58 17.48 35.20
N ALA A 614 -12.94 16.39 35.65
CA ALA A 614 -13.60 15.30 36.36
C ALA A 614 -14.37 15.86 37.57
N VAL A 615 -15.69 15.86 37.47
CA VAL A 615 -16.60 16.18 38.56
C VAL A 615 -16.66 14.93 39.45
N GLU A 616 -16.35 15.06 40.75
CA GLU A 616 -16.82 14.09 41.74
C GLU A 616 -18.34 14.00 41.58
N ARG A 617 -18.82 12.89 41.00
CA ARG A 617 -20.24 12.70 40.71
C ARG A 617 -21.01 12.70 42.03
N ASP A 618 -22.09 13.47 42.08
CA ASP A 618 -22.96 13.53 43.23
C ASP A 618 -23.56 12.13 43.49
N PRO A 619 -23.29 11.50 44.67
CA PRO A 619 -23.80 10.17 44.98
C PRO A 619 -25.33 10.10 45.03
N ASP A 620 -26.00 11.26 45.09
CA ASP A 620 -27.45 11.34 45.06
C ASP A 620 -28.04 11.25 43.63
N GLU A 621 -27.24 11.38 42.57
CA GLU A 621 -27.72 11.35 41.19
C GLU A 621 -27.64 9.94 40.56
N PRO A 622 -28.73 9.46 39.92
CA PRO A 622 -28.71 8.17 39.25
C PRO A 622 -27.85 8.19 37.97
N TYR A 623 -26.95 7.22 37.81
CA TYR A 623 -26.14 7.08 36.61
C TYR A 623 -25.82 5.62 36.26
N ILE A 624 -25.31 5.41 35.05
CA ILE A 624 -24.76 4.13 34.60
C ILE A 624 -23.30 4.35 34.24
N GLU A 625 -22.41 3.46 34.64
CA GLU A 625 -21.04 3.39 34.11
C GLU A 625 -21.09 2.79 32.69
N THR A 626 -21.74 3.51 31.76
CA THR A 626 -22.00 3.10 30.38
C THR A 626 -20.77 2.44 29.71
N PRO A 627 -19.52 2.91 29.88
CA PRO A 627 -18.35 2.26 29.30
C PRO A 627 -18.09 0.82 29.75
N ARG A 628 -18.59 0.41 30.93
CA ARG A 628 -18.45 -0.95 31.48
C ARG A 628 -19.63 -1.86 31.13
N CYS A 629 -20.59 -1.39 30.35
CA CYS A 629 -21.76 -2.16 29.97
C CYS A 629 -21.40 -3.37 29.10
N SER A 630 -21.79 -4.56 29.53
CA SER A 630 -21.60 -5.83 28.81
C SER A 630 -22.71 -6.14 27.78
N SER A 631 -23.67 -5.23 27.57
CA SER A 631 -24.78 -5.37 26.61
C SER A 631 -25.68 -6.60 26.84
N CYS A 632 -25.99 -6.94 28.10
CA CYS A 632 -26.80 -8.12 28.44
C CYS A 632 -28.32 -7.96 28.23
N ASP A 633 -28.80 -6.78 27.77
CA ASP A 633 -30.20 -6.43 27.49
C ASP A 633 -31.18 -6.41 28.69
N GLU A 634 -30.73 -6.73 29.91
CA GLU A 634 -31.61 -6.88 31.08
C GLU A 634 -32.33 -5.58 31.46
N CYS A 635 -31.60 -4.46 31.60
CA CYS A 635 -32.19 -3.16 31.94
C CYS A 635 -33.12 -2.61 30.83
N ILE A 636 -32.79 -2.85 29.55
CA ILE A 636 -33.62 -2.40 28.43
C ILE A 636 -34.89 -3.25 28.32
N THR A 637 -34.81 -4.54 28.60
CA THR A 637 -35.99 -5.43 28.67
C THR A 637 -36.92 -5.01 29.80
N LEU A 638 -36.35 -4.56 30.93
CA LEU A 638 -37.12 -4.05 32.07
C LEU A 638 -37.87 -2.74 31.74
N ASN A 639 -37.19 -1.75 31.14
CA ASN A 639 -37.82 -0.51 30.70
C ASN A 639 -37.05 0.18 29.55
N ASN A 640 -37.43 -0.12 28.30
CA ASN A 640 -36.83 0.46 27.09
C ASN A 640 -37.16 1.94 26.83
N ARG A 641 -37.97 2.56 27.69
CA ARG A 641 -38.24 4.01 27.66
C ARG A 641 -37.29 4.75 28.60
N MET A 642 -36.88 4.12 29.70
CA MET A 642 -35.90 4.64 30.66
C MET A 642 -34.46 4.39 30.22
N PHE A 643 -34.16 3.21 29.67
CA PHE A 643 -32.82 2.82 29.22
C PHE A 643 -32.74 2.69 27.71
N SER A 644 -31.61 3.07 27.12
CA SER A 644 -31.33 2.91 25.70
C SER A 644 -29.86 2.60 25.46
N TYR A 645 -29.55 2.06 24.30
CA TYR A 645 -28.16 1.91 23.84
C TYR A 645 -27.66 3.14 23.10
N ASN A 646 -26.39 3.49 23.32
CA ASN A 646 -25.65 4.42 22.48
C ASN A 646 -25.11 3.71 21.22
N GLU A 647 -24.33 4.43 20.41
CA GLU A 647 -23.75 3.93 19.15
C GLU A 647 -22.81 2.73 19.36
N ASN A 648 -22.21 2.59 20.55
CA ASN A 648 -21.32 1.49 20.92
C ASN A 648 -22.05 0.31 21.59
N LYS A 649 -23.39 0.27 21.53
CA LYS A 649 -24.26 -0.70 22.23
C LYS A 649 -24.10 -0.72 23.76
N GLN A 650 -23.78 0.42 24.37
CA GLN A 650 -23.66 0.54 25.81
C GLN A 650 -24.86 1.26 26.42
N ALA A 651 -25.40 0.72 27.52
CA ALA A 651 -26.64 1.21 28.11
C ALA A 651 -26.42 2.56 28.80
N TYR A 652 -27.33 3.51 28.55
CA TYR A 652 -27.41 4.80 29.24
C TYR A 652 -28.86 5.09 29.65
N ILE A 653 -29.03 5.99 30.62
CA ILE A 653 -30.35 6.43 31.06
C ILE A 653 -30.85 7.49 30.08
N LYS A 654 -31.87 7.15 29.29
CA LYS A 654 -32.48 8.01 28.28
C LYS A 654 -33.47 8.99 28.89
N ASP A 655 -34.32 8.52 29.79
CA ASP A 655 -35.32 9.34 30.46
C ASP A 655 -35.70 8.75 31.83
N LEU A 656 -35.20 9.37 32.90
CA LEU A 656 -35.50 8.98 34.29
C LEU A 656 -36.98 9.12 34.64
N SER A 657 -37.73 9.98 33.94
CA SER A 657 -39.17 10.16 34.21
C SER A 657 -40.05 9.08 33.56
N ALA A 658 -39.47 8.23 32.72
CA ALA A 658 -40.17 7.18 32.00
C ALA A 658 -40.38 5.89 32.81
N GLY A 659 -40.04 5.87 34.10
CA GLY A 659 -40.37 4.77 35.01
C GLY A 659 -40.17 5.12 36.49
N THR A 660 -40.38 4.13 37.36
CA THR A 660 -40.37 4.31 38.83
C THR A 660 -38.99 4.06 39.42
N TYR A 661 -38.74 4.54 40.65
CA TYR A 661 -37.49 4.27 41.35
C TYR A 661 -37.26 2.76 41.54
N ARG A 662 -38.34 2.01 41.78
CA ARG A 662 -38.30 0.53 41.82
C ARG A 662 -37.68 -0.08 40.57
N GLN A 663 -38.04 0.39 39.37
CA GLN A 663 -37.49 -0.15 38.11
C GLN A 663 -36.02 0.18 37.96
N LEU A 664 -35.55 1.30 38.52
CA LEU A 664 -34.14 1.66 38.52
C LEU A 664 -33.32 0.77 39.48
N VAL A 665 -33.86 0.47 40.66
CA VAL A 665 -33.25 -0.46 41.63
C VAL A 665 -33.23 -1.90 41.08
N GLU A 666 -34.34 -2.37 40.50
CA GLU A 666 -34.41 -3.69 39.86
C GLU A 666 -33.44 -3.80 38.66
N ALA A 667 -33.27 -2.72 37.89
CA ALA A 667 -32.26 -2.68 36.83
C ALA A 667 -30.84 -2.82 37.41
N ALA A 668 -30.53 -2.17 38.53
CA ALA A 668 -29.23 -2.29 39.20
C ALA A 668 -28.96 -3.70 39.73
N GLU A 669 -29.95 -4.33 40.35
CA GLU A 669 -29.85 -5.71 40.84
C GLU A 669 -29.69 -6.74 39.71
N SER A 670 -30.35 -6.52 38.57
CA SER A 670 -30.22 -7.38 37.38
C SER A 670 -28.91 -7.15 36.62
N CYS A 671 -28.17 -6.07 36.89
CA CYS A 671 -26.96 -5.77 36.16
C CYS A 671 -25.83 -6.75 36.48
N GLN A 672 -25.49 -7.64 35.55
CA GLN A 672 -24.46 -8.68 35.72
C GLN A 672 -23.07 -8.16 36.15
N VAL A 673 -22.77 -6.90 35.83
CA VAL A 673 -21.50 -6.23 36.15
C VAL A 673 -21.65 -5.12 37.20
N ALA A 674 -22.84 -4.94 37.77
CA ALA A 674 -23.16 -3.96 38.82
C ALA A 674 -22.71 -2.52 38.49
N ILE A 675 -23.14 -2.01 37.32
CA ILE A 675 -22.72 -0.68 36.80
C ILE A 675 -23.83 0.38 36.81
N ILE A 676 -25.01 0.05 37.36
CA ILE A 676 -26.16 0.97 37.42
C ILE A 676 -26.28 1.43 38.86
N HIS A 677 -26.21 2.75 39.07
CA HIS A 677 -26.25 3.41 40.36
C HIS A 677 -27.60 4.14 40.49
N PRO A 678 -28.53 3.66 41.34
CA PRO A 678 -29.88 4.22 41.41
C PRO A 678 -29.99 5.63 42.05
N GLY A 679 -28.99 6.08 42.81
CA GLY A 679 -29.03 7.38 43.51
C GLY A 679 -30.26 7.54 44.41
N LYS A 680 -30.73 8.78 44.62
CA LYS A 680 -31.96 9.06 45.39
C LYS A 680 -33.23 9.01 44.53
N PRO A 681 -34.38 8.59 45.10
CA PRO A 681 -35.66 8.59 44.40
C PRO A 681 -36.10 10.01 44.08
N LYS A 682 -36.46 10.24 42.81
CA LYS A 682 -37.01 11.52 42.34
C LYS A 682 -38.42 11.80 42.88
N ASN A 683 -39.17 10.75 43.20
CA ASN A 683 -40.49 10.82 43.81
C ASN A 683 -40.48 10.18 45.21
N PRO A 684 -40.47 10.98 46.29
CA PRO A 684 -40.41 10.45 47.66
C PRO A 684 -41.72 9.78 48.12
N ASP A 685 -42.82 9.94 47.39
CA ASP A 685 -44.14 9.38 47.72
C ASP A 685 -44.41 8.02 47.03
N GLU A 686 -43.38 7.37 46.46
CA GLU A 686 -43.54 6.02 45.89
C GLU A 686 -43.79 4.95 46.98
N PRO A 687 -44.66 3.94 46.72
CA PRO A 687 -44.90 2.87 47.67
C PRO A 687 -43.62 2.05 47.93
N ASP A 688 -43.39 1.73 49.19
CA ASP A 688 -42.24 0.97 49.72
C ASP A 688 -40.87 1.65 49.53
N ILE A 689 -40.82 2.99 49.51
CA ILE A 689 -39.57 3.74 49.28
C ILE A 689 -38.44 3.44 50.27
N GLU A 690 -38.77 3.19 51.55
CA GLU A 690 -37.79 2.84 52.58
C GLU A 690 -37.12 1.48 52.30
N GLU A 691 -37.88 0.52 51.76
CA GLU A 691 -37.36 -0.79 51.35
C GLU A 691 -36.46 -0.67 50.11
N LEU A 692 -36.88 0.16 49.14
CA LEU A 692 -36.12 0.38 47.90
C LEU A 692 -34.79 1.10 48.16
N LEU A 693 -34.75 2.05 49.10
CA LEU A 693 -33.52 2.71 49.53
C LEU A 693 -32.53 1.73 50.16
N ALA A 694 -33.00 0.82 51.02
CA ALA A 694 -32.16 -0.22 51.61
C ALA A 694 -31.59 -1.19 50.55
N ARG A 695 -32.34 -1.45 49.48
CA ARG A 695 -31.89 -2.29 48.34
C ARG A 695 -30.91 -1.57 47.40
N ALA A 696 -30.98 -0.25 47.31
CA ALA A 696 -30.07 0.57 46.51
C ALA A 696 -28.70 0.81 47.17
N GLU A 697 -28.59 0.70 48.50
CA GLU A 697 -27.36 0.98 49.27
C GLU A 697 -26.09 0.25 48.76
N PRO A 698 -26.13 -1.03 48.32
CA PRO A 698 -24.95 -1.71 47.78
C PRO A 698 -24.44 -1.15 46.44
N PHE A 699 -25.24 -0.32 45.76
CA PHE A 699 -24.95 0.26 44.44
C PHE A 699 -24.70 1.77 44.49
N ALA A 700 -24.63 2.35 45.69
CA ALA A 700 -24.36 3.77 45.91
C ALA A 700 -22.88 4.14 45.75
#